data_AF-A0A9J6G5Y9-F1
#
_entry.id   AF-A0A9J6G5Y9-F1
#
_cell.length_a   1.000
_cell.length_b   1.000
_cell.length_c   1.000
_cell.angle_alpha   90.00
_cell.angle_beta   90.00
_cell.angle_gamma   90.00
#
_symmetry.space_group_name_H-M   'P 1'
#
loop_
_entity.id
_entity.type
_entity.pdbx_description
1 polymer ?
#
loop_
_entity_poly.entity_id
_entity_poly.type
_entity_poly.pdbx_seq_one_letter_code
_entity_poly.pdbx_strand_id
1 'polypeptide(L)'
;MQVKAEPQKLPAPRRGGRKRAPGGMLRVKSRPWARFSKDFVVIVACQLLSAMAVLMAMLLGFEPSADDTSQNSPYATSERHIDLLSQIWNAGNTSLDPCKDFYLYSCYNIPHEQTSGKFFSISDRTHSVLQGLFHTEAARLLFLYYGSCIKAPSKPERLGRQAIRAVLSMTYVSPDMSHLQVLALILKLNLAYGLHGNIVLFQDQYGTFPYWLHENLLHEGFSDPGIRAETLFVFALPNTLIDDQGWTREFFGPSFADLIEELLHVGVNVTSAQLTEFAAALDPLSGDWVFSRTNLSTLDTLVPGVSTRLWKDMVEAHTARELGETFVHSCLSNLKRRFAALLDKASQPLSTAAIVTEAALSLLLEYSQLPPTAAQLYDFCANEAFALHPVWELNELMSFGANTEHNDILLNTFDALVLAIKAQLVGALNEEDMSRVDKMLNNLQLLLPYHVYPLDLPLPSLVADDFFLNILLVRQWRLTTDRYRPPRGIADVQLHFMRYGSLGVTADYLSAPTAVYRYTMLDRTFAVTPMAVFGFSVADLLWRLLANLPWTPAGRAAFERLLSPDKQARNKGPLEGFLHYPLLALKSSIHGLRMRGYAHWNAEIHHWGQWRFTITQLFFRILVYTTYCYYDQEEEAAEARHVVSVLTRLTEDFLEAFQCTNNRTHS
;
A
#
# COMPACT_ATOMS: atom_id res chain seq x y z
N MET A 1 -53.48 9.22 -38.39
CA MET A 1 -54.25 8.41 -37.42
C MET A 1 -53.63 8.61 -36.05
N GLN A 2 -54.29 9.35 -35.17
CA GLN A 2 -53.83 9.58 -33.79
C GLN A 2 -54.44 8.50 -32.89
N VAL A 3 -53.59 7.65 -32.30
CA VAL A 3 -53.99 6.70 -31.27
C VAL A 3 -53.67 7.33 -29.92
N LYS A 4 -54.72 7.65 -29.15
CA LYS A 4 -54.67 8.03 -27.74
C LYS A 4 -54.22 6.82 -26.91
N ALA A 5 -53.23 7.01 -26.05
CA ALA A 5 -52.88 6.03 -25.02
C ALA A 5 -53.77 6.26 -23.78
N GLU A 6 -54.54 5.23 -23.40
CA GLU A 6 -55.24 5.15 -22.12
C GLU A 6 -54.30 4.61 -21.02
N PRO A 7 -54.34 5.15 -19.79
CA PRO A 7 -53.55 4.62 -18.69
C PRO A 7 -54.21 3.37 -18.08
N GLN A 8 -53.47 2.26 -18.07
CA GLN A 8 -53.87 1.02 -17.37
C GLN A 8 -53.88 1.23 -15.84
N LYS A 9 -55.02 0.95 -15.22
CA LYS A 9 -55.18 0.84 -13.76
C LYS A 9 -54.58 -0.48 -13.26
N LEU A 10 -53.64 -0.39 -12.32
CA LEU A 10 -53.12 -1.52 -11.55
C LEU A 10 -54.18 -2.10 -10.60
N PRO A 11 -54.28 -3.43 -10.43
CA PRO A 11 -55.21 -4.05 -9.49
C PRO A 11 -54.69 -4.00 -8.05
N ALA A 12 -55.60 -3.75 -7.11
CA ALA A 12 -55.34 -3.75 -5.67
C ALA A 12 -54.97 -5.16 -5.14
N PRO A 13 -54.14 -5.25 -4.08
CA PRO A 13 -53.68 -6.54 -3.56
C PRO A 13 -54.78 -7.28 -2.79
N ARG A 14 -54.96 -8.56 -3.15
CA ARG A 14 -55.84 -9.51 -2.46
C ARG A 14 -55.28 -9.88 -1.08
N ARG A 15 -56.07 -9.63 -0.02
CA ARG A 15 -55.84 -10.18 1.33
C ARG A 15 -56.10 -11.70 1.33
N GLY A 16 -55.03 -12.49 1.34
CA GLY A 16 -55.07 -13.93 1.58
C GLY A 16 -54.97 -14.25 3.08
N GLY A 17 -56.01 -14.88 3.62
CA GLY A 17 -56.07 -15.32 5.02
C GLY A 17 -55.12 -16.48 5.31
N ARG A 18 -54.34 -16.36 6.40
CA ARG A 18 -53.54 -17.44 6.98
C ARG A 18 -54.39 -18.27 7.93
N LYS A 19 -54.61 -19.54 7.58
CA LYS A 19 -55.03 -20.60 8.53
C LYS A 19 -53.87 -20.93 9.46
N ARG A 20 -54.15 -20.97 10.76
CA ARG A 20 -53.24 -21.40 11.84
C ARG A 20 -53.16 -22.93 11.86
N ALA A 21 -51.95 -23.47 11.91
CA ALA A 21 -51.65 -24.85 12.34
C ALA A 21 -51.24 -24.83 13.84
N PRO A 22 -51.47 -25.92 14.60
CA PRO A 22 -51.36 -25.94 16.05
C PRO A 22 -49.91 -25.99 16.53
N GLY A 23 -49.65 -25.29 17.64
CA GLY A 23 -48.33 -25.09 18.21
C GLY A 23 -47.76 -26.33 18.90
N GLY A 24 -46.53 -26.67 18.52
CA GLY A 24 -45.59 -27.37 19.39
C GLY A 24 -44.85 -26.34 20.23
N MET A 25 -45.09 -26.32 21.54
CA MET A 25 -44.32 -25.54 22.51
C MET A 25 -42.90 -26.13 22.63
N LEU A 26 -41.92 -25.48 21.99
CA LEU A 26 -40.53 -25.56 22.43
C LEU A 26 -40.32 -24.54 23.56
N ARG A 27 -40.25 -25.05 24.79
CA ARG A 27 -39.86 -24.30 26.00
C ARG A 27 -38.39 -23.86 25.84
N VAL A 28 -38.18 -22.65 25.31
CA VAL A 28 -36.88 -21.98 25.38
C VAL A 28 -36.71 -21.48 26.82
N LYS A 29 -35.77 -22.09 27.56
CA LYS A 29 -35.36 -21.62 28.88
C LYS A 29 -34.67 -20.27 28.75
N SER A 30 -35.39 -19.19 29.00
CA SER A 30 -34.85 -17.83 29.13
C SER A 30 -34.07 -17.70 30.45
N ARG A 31 -32.74 -17.94 30.41
CA ARG A 31 -31.82 -17.50 31.47
C ARG A 31 -30.45 -17.13 30.91
N PRO A 32 -30.25 -15.84 30.56
CA PRO A 32 -28.95 -15.21 30.86
C PRO A 32 -29.05 -13.86 31.60
N TRP A 33 -30.22 -13.23 31.69
CA TRP A 33 -30.36 -11.87 32.24
C TRP A 33 -30.11 -11.75 33.77
N ALA A 34 -30.27 -12.84 34.52
CA ALA A 34 -30.05 -12.82 35.97
C ALA A 34 -28.56 -12.78 36.37
N ARG A 35 -27.62 -13.19 35.50
CA ARG A 35 -26.17 -13.10 35.78
C ARG A 35 -25.63 -11.70 35.50
N PHE A 36 -26.02 -11.08 34.38
CA PHE A 36 -25.61 -9.72 34.02
C PHE A 36 -26.00 -8.67 35.09
N SER A 37 -27.16 -8.85 35.75
CA SER A 37 -27.59 -7.93 36.81
C SER A 37 -26.69 -7.95 38.06
N LYS A 38 -26.03 -9.09 38.37
CA LYS A 38 -25.14 -9.19 39.53
C LYS A 38 -23.80 -8.52 39.25
N ASP A 39 -23.23 -8.75 38.07
CA ASP A 39 -21.93 -8.18 37.72
C ASP A 39 -22.02 -6.65 37.55
N PHE A 40 -23.14 -6.14 37.01
CA PHE A 40 -23.38 -4.71 36.90
C PHE A 40 -23.51 -4.02 38.27
N VAL A 41 -24.20 -4.64 39.23
CA VAL A 41 -24.31 -4.11 40.61
C VAL A 41 -22.95 -4.08 41.30
N VAL A 42 -22.09 -5.07 41.08
CA VAL A 42 -20.72 -5.07 41.63
C VAL A 42 -19.87 -3.95 41.03
N ILE A 43 -19.95 -3.73 39.71
CA ILE A 43 -19.20 -2.64 39.04
C ILE A 43 -19.64 -1.27 39.55
N VAL A 44 -20.94 -1.03 39.66
CA VAL A 44 -21.49 0.24 40.18
C VAL A 44 -21.13 0.44 41.65
N ALA A 45 -21.17 -0.61 42.47
CA ALA A 45 -20.76 -0.54 43.87
C ALA A 45 -19.27 -0.24 44.03
N CYS A 46 -18.39 -0.84 43.21
CA CYS A 46 -16.96 -0.54 43.21
C CYS A 46 -16.68 0.91 42.80
N GLN A 47 -17.36 1.44 41.79
CA GLN A 47 -17.23 2.83 41.35
C GLN A 47 -17.70 3.83 42.42
N LEU A 48 -18.78 3.52 43.13
CA LEU A 48 -19.26 4.36 44.24
C LEU A 48 -18.34 4.29 45.46
N LEU A 49 -17.75 3.12 45.76
CA LEU A 49 -16.77 2.97 46.84
C LEU A 49 -15.46 3.70 46.55
N SER A 50 -14.97 3.66 45.30
CA SER A 50 -13.77 4.42 44.92
C SER A 50 -14.03 5.93 44.94
N ALA A 51 -15.20 6.39 44.46
CA ALA A 51 -15.60 7.79 44.55
C ALA A 51 -15.73 8.25 46.02
N MET A 52 -16.33 7.44 46.90
CA MET A 52 -16.42 7.74 48.33
C MET A 52 -15.05 7.73 49.01
N ALA A 53 -14.14 6.83 48.63
CA ALA A 53 -12.79 6.80 49.18
C ALA A 53 -12.00 8.07 48.80
N VAL A 54 -12.13 8.54 47.55
CA VAL A 54 -11.53 9.80 47.09
C VAL A 54 -12.15 11.00 47.82
N LEU A 55 -13.48 11.02 47.98
CA LEU A 55 -14.18 12.09 48.70
C LEU A 55 -13.79 12.11 50.19
N MET A 56 -13.67 10.94 50.83
CA MET A 56 -13.23 10.80 52.22
C MET A 56 -11.76 11.22 52.38
N ALA A 57 -10.89 10.88 51.42
CA ALA A 57 -9.50 11.36 51.43
C ALA A 57 -9.44 12.90 51.37
N MET A 58 -10.23 13.51 50.48
CA MET A 58 -10.34 14.98 50.39
C MET A 58 -10.90 15.60 51.68
N LEU A 59 -11.95 15.01 52.28
CA LEU A 59 -12.56 15.50 53.52
C LEU A 59 -11.66 15.34 54.75
N LEU A 60 -10.76 14.34 54.75
CA LEU A 60 -9.79 14.10 55.82
C LEU A 60 -8.53 14.97 55.70
N GLY A 61 -8.49 15.91 54.75
CA GLY A 61 -7.35 16.80 54.56
C GLY A 61 -6.13 16.13 53.93
N PHE A 62 -6.30 14.95 53.30
CA PHE A 62 -5.36 14.50 52.29
C PHE A 62 -5.61 15.35 51.04
N GLU A 63 -5.10 16.57 51.05
CA GLU A 63 -4.76 17.23 49.80
C GLU A 63 -3.74 16.29 49.13
N PRO A 64 -4.02 15.75 47.92
CA PRO A 64 -2.94 15.14 47.16
C PRO A 64 -1.87 16.22 47.09
N SER A 65 -0.69 15.95 47.65
CA SER A 65 0.37 16.96 47.70
C SER A 65 0.67 17.35 46.27
N ALA A 66 0.12 18.49 45.87
CA ALA A 66 0.50 19.19 44.67
C ALA A 66 1.84 19.85 44.95
N ASP A 67 2.86 19.03 45.23
CA ASP A 67 4.21 19.35 44.78
C ASP A 67 4.22 19.15 43.26
N ASP A 68 3.47 20.03 42.60
CA ASP A 68 3.28 20.12 41.16
C ASP A 68 4.41 20.94 40.52
N THR A 69 5.59 20.89 41.14
CA THR A 69 6.82 21.46 40.58
C THR A 69 7.51 20.51 39.60
N SER A 70 7.00 19.29 39.38
CA SER A 70 7.50 18.41 38.30
C SER A 70 6.69 18.48 37.01
N GLN A 71 5.46 19.01 37.00
CA GLN A 71 4.65 19.14 35.78
C GLN A 71 5.03 20.35 34.90
N ASN A 72 5.83 21.29 35.43
CA ASN A 72 6.35 22.43 34.67
C ASN A 72 7.80 22.23 34.19
N SER A 73 8.30 20.99 34.15
CA SER A 73 9.50 20.73 33.35
C SER A 73 9.08 20.84 31.88
N PRO A 74 9.63 21.77 31.08
CA PRO A 74 9.41 21.77 29.63
C PRO A 74 9.97 20.50 28.95
N TYR A 75 10.58 19.60 29.73
CA TYR A 75 11.21 18.36 29.34
C TYR A 75 10.46 17.11 29.84
N ALA A 76 9.18 17.23 30.23
CA ALA A 76 8.35 16.08 30.51
C ALA A 76 8.20 15.24 29.23
N THR A 77 9.05 14.23 29.09
CA THR A 77 9.02 13.30 27.96
C THR A 77 7.73 12.53 28.00
N SER A 78 7.00 12.51 26.88
CA SER A 78 5.86 11.61 26.78
C SER A 78 6.33 10.17 26.96
N GLU A 79 5.55 9.34 27.66
CA GLU A 79 5.84 7.93 27.97
C GLU A 79 6.33 7.16 26.73
N ARG A 80 5.80 7.51 25.56
CA ARG A 80 6.18 6.98 24.24
C ARG A 80 7.67 7.16 23.89
N HIS A 81 8.31 8.27 24.28
CA HIS A 81 9.74 8.47 24.02
C HIS A 81 10.60 7.57 24.88
N ILE A 82 10.22 7.43 26.15
CA ILE A 82 10.92 6.53 27.08
C ILE A 82 10.83 5.10 26.54
N ASP A 83 9.65 4.70 26.05
CA ASP A 83 9.45 3.39 25.43
C ASP A 83 10.31 3.19 24.18
N LEU A 84 10.37 4.16 23.26
CA LEU A 84 11.20 4.06 22.06
C LEU A 84 12.68 3.99 22.39
N LEU A 85 13.17 4.90 23.23
CA LEU A 85 14.58 4.93 23.61
C LEU A 85 14.97 3.65 24.34
N SER A 86 14.08 3.12 25.19
CA SER A 86 14.27 1.82 25.85
C SER A 86 14.33 0.68 24.83
N GLN A 87 13.49 0.70 23.80
CA GLN A 87 13.52 -0.29 22.73
C GLN A 87 14.81 -0.23 21.91
N ILE A 88 15.24 0.96 21.49
CA ILE A 88 16.52 1.17 20.79
C ILE A 88 17.69 0.71 21.67
N TRP A 89 17.64 1.02 22.97
CA TRP A 89 18.67 0.58 23.92
C TRP A 89 18.75 -0.94 23.97
N ASN A 90 17.61 -1.59 24.21
CA ASN A 90 17.50 -3.04 24.36
C ASN A 90 17.78 -3.80 23.06
N ALA A 91 17.55 -3.17 21.90
CA ALA A 91 17.83 -3.73 20.58
C ALA A 91 19.32 -3.85 20.26
N GLY A 92 20.15 -2.94 20.78
CA GLY A 92 21.59 -2.93 20.49
C GLY A 92 22.43 -3.68 21.50
N ASN A 93 23.72 -3.74 21.23
CA ASN A 93 24.74 -4.20 22.17
C ASN A 93 25.85 -3.16 22.27
N THR A 94 25.74 -2.28 23.26
CA THR A 94 26.70 -1.18 23.49
C THR A 94 28.08 -1.65 23.95
N SER A 95 28.27 -2.96 24.18
CA SER A 95 29.59 -3.54 24.47
C SER A 95 30.39 -3.83 23.19
N LEU A 96 29.74 -3.80 22.03
CA LEU A 96 30.40 -3.90 20.73
C LEU A 96 31.02 -2.55 20.33
N ASP A 97 32.03 -2.62 19.46
CA ASP A 97 32.68 -1.44 18.90
C ASP A 97 31.85 -0.93 17.68
N PRO A 98 31.21 0.25 17.78
CA PRO A 98 30.40 0.80 16.70
C PRO A 98 31.20 1.07 15.42
N CYS A 99 32.52 1.25 15.53
CA CYS A 99 33.41 1.51 14.40
C CYS A 99 33.77 0.23 13.62
N LYS A 100 33.58 -0.96 14.22
CA LYS A 100 33.80 -2.26 13.56
C LYS A 100 32.55 -2.79 12.91
N ASP A 101 31.43 -2.72 13.62
CA ASP A 101 30.15 -3.22 13.13
C ASP A 101 28.97 -2.46 13.75
N PHE A 102 28.59 -1.37 13.09
CA PHE A 102 27.51 -0.53 13.59
C PHE A 102 26.13 -1.19 13.50
N TYR A 103 25.96 -2.15 12.58
CA TYR A 103 24.73 -2.91 12.46
C TYR A 103 24.50 -3.76 13.71
N LEU A 104 25.47 -4.61 14.06
CA LEU A 104 25.38 -5.42 15.29
C LEU A 104 25.35 -4.52 16.53
N TYR A 105 26.13 -3.44 16.57
CA TYR A 105 26.04 -2.47 17.66
C TYR A 105 24.59 -1.98 17.91
N SER A 106 23.80 -1.80 16.85
CA SER A 106 22.44 -1.25 16.91
C SER A 106 21.33 -2.30 16.95
N CYS A 107 21.53 -3.48 16.35
CA CYS A 107 20.48 -4.50 16.10
C CYS A 107 20.71 -5.86 16.79
N TYR A 108 21.79 -6.05 17.57
CA TYR A 108 22.21 -7.38 18.06
C TYR A 108 21.16 -8.17 18.86
N ASN A 109 20.41 -7.48 19.72
CA ASN A 109 19.53 -8.09 20.73
C ASN A 109 18.06 -8.06 20.35
N ILE A 110 17.71 -7.72 19.10
CA ILE A 110 16.31 -7.66 18.72
C ILE A 110 15.79 -9.11 18.70
N PRO A 111 14.79 -9.45 19.52
CA PRO A 111 14.22 -10.80 19.55
C PRO A 111 13.72 -11.18 18.17
N HIS A 112 13.90 -12.45 17.76
CA HIS A 112 13.27 -13.01 16.55
C HIS A 112 11.79 -12.64 16.40
N GLU A 113 11.08 -12.60 17.52
CA GLU A 113 9.67 -12.26 17.50
C GLU A 113 9.41 -10.76 17.28
N GLN A 114 10.38 -9.85 17.48
CA GLN A 114 10.24 -8.40 17.25
C GLN A 114 10.78 -7.95 15.87
N THR A 115 11.53 -8.81 15.20
CA THR A 115 12.31 -8.50 13.99
C THR A 115 11.58 -8.74 12.67
N SER A 116 10.51 -9.54 12.66
CA SER A 116 9.51 -9.53 11.59
C SER A 116 8.62 -8.29 11.75
N GLY A 117 9.25 -7.13 11.80
CA GLY A 117 8.61 -5.84 11.90
C GLY A 117 7.52 -5.75 12.97
N LYS A 118 7.74 -6.00 14.27
CA LYS A 118 6.64 -5.74 15.24
C LYS A 118 6.21 -4.26 15.34
N PHE A 119 7.00 -3.33 14.80
CA PHE A 119 6.58 -1.95 14.53
C PHE A 119 5.85 -1.75 13.18
N PHE A 120 5.93 -2.75 12.31
CA PHE A 120 5.73 -2.68 10.86
C PHE A 120 4.86 -3.81 10.27
N SER A 121 4.48 -4.80 11.07
CA SER A 121 3.72 -5.94 10.61
C SER A 121 2.34 -5.38 10.37
N ILE A 122 1.93 -5.46 9.11
CA ILE A 122 0.58 -5.06 8.71
C ILE A 122 -0.43 -5.82 9.57
N SER A 123 -0.09 -7.02 10.05
CA SER A 123 -0.83 -7.76 11.07
C SER A 123 -1.00 -7.01 12.40
N ASP A 124 0.05 -6.60 13.09
CA ASP A 124 -0.05 -5.92 14.39
C ASP A 124 -0.73 -4.56 14.25
N ARG A 125 -0.44 -3.84 13.16
CA ARG A 125 -1.17 -2.63 12.77
C ARG A 125 -2.65 -2.93 12.67
N THR A 126 -2.97 -4.05 12.01
CA THR A 126 -4.34 -4.45 11.81
C THR A 126 -5.04 -4.77 13.11
N HIS A 127 -4.42 -5.59 13.95
CA HIS A 127 -4.94 -5.92 15.25
C HIS A 127 -5.11 -4.69 16.15
N SER A 128 -4.15 -3.76 16.18
CA SER A 128 -4.24 -2.53 17.00
C SER A 128 -5.42 -1.64 16.59
N VAL A 129 -5.62 -1.45 15.28
CA VAL A 129 -6.72 -0.65 14.75
C VAL A 129 -8.06 -1.37 14.96
N LEU A 130 -8.10 -2.68 14.73
CA LEU A 130 -9.30 -3.47 14.97
C LEU A 130 -9.67 -3.48 16.46
N GLN A 131 -8.70 -3.44 17.38
CA GLN A 131 -8.96 -3.43 18.83
C GLN A 131 -9.40 -2.06 19.36
N GLY A 132 -8.89 -0.96 18.81
CA GLY A 132 -9.07 0.37 19.38
C GLY A 132 -10.32 1.14 18.95
N LEU A 133 -10.94 0.82 17.81
CA LEU A 133 -11.72 1.83 17.05
C LEU A 133 -13.02 1.34 16.41
N PHE A 134 -13.77 0.45 17.06
CA PHE A 134 -15.07 -0.07 16.55
C PHE A 134 -16.17 1.00 16.31
N HIS A 135 -15.90 2.26 16.60
CA HIS A 135 -16.88 3.34 16.56
C HIS A 135 -16.99 4.03 15.20
N THR A 136 -16.01 3.88 14.30
CA THR A 136 -16.06 4.48 12.95
C THR A 136 -16.62 3.49 11.92
N GLU A 137 -17.28 4.01 10.88
CA GLU A 137 -17.77 3.15 9.79
C GLU A 137 -16.62 2.50 9.02
N ALA A 138 -15.48 3.20 8.91
CA ALA A 138 -14.23 2.68 8.35
C ALA A 138 -13.73 1.44 9.12
N ALA A 139 -13.65 1.50 10.45
CA ALA A 139 -13.22 0.36 11.25
C ALA A 139 -14.19 -0.82 11.18
N ARG A 140 -15.50 -0.56 11.14
CA ARG A 140 -16.52 -1.62 10.93
C ARG A 140 -16.32 -2.33 9.60
N LEU A 141 -16.05 -1.58 8.54
CA LEU A 141 -15.76 -2.13 7.22
C LEU A 141 -14.52 -3.02 7.23
N LEU A 142 -13.43 -2.54 7.84
CA LEU A 142 -12.18 -3.31 7.99
C LEU A 142 -12.42 -4.61 8.76
N PHE A 143 -13.19 -4.54 9.85
CA PHE A 143 -13.55 -5.72 10.64
C PHE A 143 -14.43 -6.71 9.87
N LEU A 144 -15.40 -6.22 9.09
CA LEU A 144 -16.23 -7.06 8.23
C LEU A 144 -15.40 -7.78 7.17
N TYR A 145 -14.49 -7.06 6.50
CA TYR A 145 -13.60 -7.64 5.50
C TYR A 145 -12.66 -8.69 6.12
N TYR A 146 -11.94 -8.31 7.17
CA TYR A 146 -11.04 -9.18 7.93
C TYR A 146 -11.75 -10.43 8.46
N GLY A 147 -12.93 -10.26 9.07
CA GLY A 147 -13.75 -11.35 9.57
C GLY A 147 -14.27 -12.29 8.47
N SER A 148 -14.58 -11.76 7.28
CA SER A 148 -14.95 -12.59 6.13
C SER A 148 -13.77 -13.45 5.64
N CYS A 149 -12.55 -12.89 5.64
CA CYS A 149 -11.33 -13.61 5.31
C CYS A 149 -11.05 -14.77 6.27
N ILE A 150 -11.07 -14.52 7.59
CA ILE A 150 -10.79 -15.58 8.60
C ILE A 150 -11.76 -16.76 8.49
N LYS A 151 -13.01 -16.48 8.11
CA LYS A 151 -14.06 -17.50 8.01
C LYS A 151 -13.98 -18.31 6.71
N ALA A 152 -13.37 -17.78 5.65
CA ALA A 152 -13.31 -18.44 4.34
C ALA A 152 -12.61 -19.82 4.37
N PRO A 153 -11.45 -20.00 5.03
CA PRO A 153 -10.74 -21.28 5.09
C PRO A 153 -11.48 -22.38 5.86
N SER A 154 -12.55 -22.09 6.60
CA SER A 154 -13.31 -23.12 7.31
C SER A 154 -13.98 -24.15 6.39
N LYS A 155 -14.02 -23.90 5.07
CA LYS A 155 -14.62 -24.77 4.05
C LYS A 155 -13.82 -24.73 2.73
N PRO A 156 -12.60 -25.29 2.66
CA PRO A 156 -11.73 -25.18 1.49
C PRO A 156 -12.37 -25.75 0.22
N GLU A 157 -13.16 -26.82 0.34
CA GLU A 157 -13.97 -27.44 -0.73
C GLU A 157 -15.00 -26.47 -1.36
N ARG A 158 -15.26 -25.31 -0.75
CA ARG A 158 -16.25 -24.34 -1.25
C ARG A 158 -15.63 -23.08 -1.82
N LEU A 159 -14.32 -22.89 -1.69
CA LEU A 159 -13.65 -21.66 -2.13
C LEU A 159 -13.81 -21.48 -3.64
N GLY A 160 -13.63 -22.55 -4.43
CA GLY A 160 -13.81 -22.51 -5.88
C GLY A 160 -15.21 -22.04 -6.30
N ARG A 161 -16.25 -22.63 -5.70
CA ARG A 161 -17.65 -22.25 -5.96
C ARG A 161 -17.94 -20.82 -5.52
N GLN A 162 -17.42 -20.37 -4.39
CA GLN A 162 -17.60 -19.00 -3.91
C GLN A 162 -16.93 -17.98 -4.84
N ALA A 163 -15.71 -18.24 -5.30
CA ALA A 163 -15.00 -17.36 -6.23
C ALA A 163 -15.77 -17.19 -7.55
N ILE A 164 -16.26 -18.28 -8.16
CA ILE A 164 -17.12 -18.17 -9.35
C ILE A 164 -18.40 -17.41 -9.06
N ARG A 165 -19.11 -17.75 -7.99
CA ARG A 165 -20.38 -17.10 -7.69
C ARG A 165 -20.20 -15.60 -7.51
N ALA A 166 -19.11 -15.18 -6.87
CA ALA A 166 -18.72 -13.79 -6.79
C ALA A 166 -18.53 -13.18 -8.19
N VAL A 167 -17.71 -13.79 -9.05
CA VAL A 167 -17.49 -13.30 -10.44
C VAL A 167 -18.80 -13.24 -11.23
N LEU A 168 -19.62 -14.29 -11.22
CA LEU A 168 -20.90 -14.36 -11.93
C LEU A 168 -21.89 -13.32 -11.44
N SER A 169 -22.02 -13.14 -10.12
CA SER A 169 -22.91 -12.14 -9.52
C SER A 169 -22.54 -10.70 -9.92
N MET A 170 -21.26 -10.44 -10.14
CA MET A 170 -20.73 -9.12 -10.48
C MET A 170 -20.70 -8.85 -11.97
N THR A 171 -20.80 -9.88 -12.82
CA THR A 171 -20.65 -9.78 -14.28
C THR A 171 -21.95 -9.97 -15.06
N TYR A 172 -22.99 -10.58 -14.48
CA TYR A 172 -24.26 -10.89 -15.14
C TYR A 172 -24.09 -11.73 -16.42
N VAL A 173 -23.18 -12.71 -16.36
CA VAL A 173 -22.89 -13.62 -17.46
C VAL A 173 -24.14 -14.40 -17.88
N SER A 174 -24.30 -14.58 -19.19
CA SER A 174 -25.37 -15.34 -19.83
C SER A 174 -24.78 -16.22 -20.95
N PRO A 175 -25.35 -17.39 -21.23
CA PRO A 175 -24.91 -18.22 -22.36
C PRO A 175 -25.08 -17.54 -23.73
N ASP A 176 -25.99 -16.58 -23.85
CA ASP A 176 -26.33 -15.91 -25.12
C ASP A 176 -25.63 -14.55 -25.30
N MET A 177 -24.44 -14.37 -24.72
CA MET A 177 -23.69 -13.12 -24.85
C MET A 177 -23.17 -12.92 -26.28
N SER A 178 -23.56 -11.80 -26.90
CA SER A 178 -22.99 -11.32 -28.15
C SER A 178 -21.51 -10.96 -28.01
N HIS A 179 -20.78 -10.90 -29.12
CA HIS A 179 -19.36 -10.50 -29.13
C HIS A 179 -19.11 -9.16 -28.42
N LEU A 180 -20.01 -8.17 -28.56
CA LEU A 180 -19.90 -6.90 -27.83
C LEU A 180 -20.06 -7.07 -26.32
N GLN A 181 -20.94 -7.97 -25.88
CA GLN A 181 -21.11 -8.28 -24.46
C GLN A 181 -19.90 -9.03 -23.90
N VAL A 182 -19.29 -9.94 -24.67
CA VAL A 182 -18.05 -10.62 -24.28
C VAL A 182 -16.90 -9.61 -24.18
N LEU A 183 -16.78 -8.68 -25.14
CA LEU A 183 -15.78 -7.62 -25.06
C LEU A 183 -16.00 -6.72 -23.82
N ALA A 184 -17.25 -6.31 -23.57
CA ALA A 184 -17.60 -5.54 -22.37
C ALA A 184 -17.29 -6.31 -21.08
N LEU A 185 -17.46 -7.64 -21.06
CA LEU A 185 -17.08 -8.50 -19.93
C LEU A 185 -15.57 -8.47 -19.68
N ILE A 186 -14.74 -8.61 -20.72
CA ILE A 186 -13.28 -8.53 -20.61
C ILE A 186 -12.86 -7.18 -20.04
N LEU A 187 -13.43 -6.09 -20.58
CA LEU A 187 -13.16 -4.73 -20.13
C LEU A 187 -13.60 -4.52 -18.67
N LYS A 188 -14.78 -5.01 -18.29
CA LYS A 188 -15.28 -4.89 -16.93
C LYS A 188 -14.42 -5.66 -15.92
N LEU A 189 -14.03 -6.89 -16.23
CA LEU A 189 -13.16 -7.69 -15.35
C LEU A 189 -11.82 -7.00 -15.09
N ASN A 190 -11.20 -6.46 -16.14
CA ASN A 190 -9.95 -5.73 -16.01
C ASN A 190 -10.12 -4.35 -15.33
N LEU A 191 -10.94 -3.48 -15.90
CA LEU A 191 -11.01 -2.06 -15.54
C LEU A 191 -11.88 -1.79 -14.31
N ALA A 192 -12.82 -2.69 -13.98
CA ALA A 192 -13.66 -2.56 -12.79
C ALA A 192 -13.23 -3.46 -11.63
N TYR A 193 -12.50 -4.56 -11.87
CA TYR A 193 -12.10 -5.48 -10.79
C TYR A 193 -10.61 -5.82 -10.76
N GLY A 194 -9.78 -5.28 -11.67
CA GLY A 194 -8.35 -5.61 -11.73
C GLY A 194 -8.08 -7.10 -11.92
N LEU A 195 -9.03 -7.83 -12.52
CA LEU A 195 -8.89 -9.26 -12.80
C LEU A 195 -8.32 -9.43 -14.20
N HIS A 196 -7.03 -9.69 -14.22
CA HIS A 196 -6.24 -9.90 -15.42
C HIS A 196 -6.41 -11.34 -15.89
N GLY A 197 -7.42 -11.56 -16.73
CA GLY A 197 -7.54 -12.82 -17.48
C GLY A 197 -6.76 -12.73 -18.79
N ASN A 198 -7.30 -13.31 -19.85
CA ASN A 198 -6.73 -13.41 -21.20
C ASN A 198 -6.16 -12.11 -21.82
N ILE A 199 -6.55 -10.94 -21.33
CA ILE A 199 -6.02 -9.65 -21.77
C ILE A 199 -5.80 -8.81 -20.52
N VAL A 200 -4.58 -8.31 -20.35
CA VAL A 200 -4.25 -7.37 -19.28
C VAL A 200 -4.34 -5.96 -19.83
N LEU A 201 -5.09 -5.13 -19.15
CA LEU A 201 -5.21 -3.70 -19.41
C LEU A 201 -4.62 -2.93 -18.24
N PHE A 202 -3.51 -2.22 -18.48
CA PHE A 202 -3.02 -1.23 -17.54
C PHE A 202 -3.45 0.15 -17.97
N GLN A 203 -3.85 0.97 -17.01
CA GLN A 203 -3.95 2.41 -17.20
C GLN A 203 -2.70 3.01 -16.58
N ASP A 204 -1.77 3.47 -17.41
CA ASP A 204 -0.67 4.30 -16.93
C ASP A 204 -1.24 5.66 -16.61
N GLN A 205 -1.43 5.90 -15.32
CA GLN A 205 -1.93 7.18 -14.86
C GLN A 205 -0.77 8.18 -14.62
N TYR A 206 0.50 7.74 -14.51
CA TYR A 206 1.60 8.59 -13.99
C TYR A 206 3.05 8.21 -14.40
N GLY A 207 3.27 7.33 -15.39
CA GLY A 207 4.58 6.76 -15.73
C GLY A 207 5.05 5.67 -14.75
N THR A 208 4.19 5.24 -13.82
CA THR A 208 4.49 4.22 -12.80
C THR A 208 3.82 2.91 -13.18
N PHE A 209 4.47 2.16 -14.05
CA PHE A 209 4.10 0.76 -14.26
C PHE A 209 4.37 -0.05 -12.97
N PRO A 210 3.72 -1.22 -12.77
CA PRO A 210 4.20 -2.20 -11.79
C PRO A 210 5.72 -2.35 -11.90
N TYR A 211 6.46 -2.45 -10.79
CA TYR A 211 7.93 -2.41 -10.78
C TYR A 211 8.59 -3.29 -11.87
N TRP A 212 8.05 -4.50 -12.11
CA TRP A 212 8.50 -5.42 -13.16
C TRP A 212 8.21 -4.93 -14.59
N LEU A 213 7.10 -4.24 -14.82
CA LEU A 213 6.75 -3.63 -16.11
C LEU A 213 7.50 -2.30 -16.28
N HIS A 214 7.81 -1.60 -15.18
CA HIS A 214 8.60 -0.37 -15.16
C HIS A 214 10.07 -0.63 -15.49
N GLU A 215 10.69 -1.65 -14.89
CA GLU A 215 12.07 -2.05 -15.23
C GLU A 215 12.19 -2.48 -16.69
N ASN A 216 11.23 -3.24 -17.22
CA ASN A 216 11.23 -3.64 -18.62
C ASN A 216 11.05 -2.44 -19.58
N LEU A 217 10.15 -1.50 -19.26
CA LEU A 217 9.93 -0.30 -20.09
C LEU A 217 11.09 0.70 -19.99
N LEU A 218 11.77 0.79 -18.84
CA LEU A 218 12.99 1.59 -18.67
C LEU A 218 14.19 0.99 -19.42
N HIS A 219 14.34 -0.34 -19.42
CA HIS A 219 15.38 -1.01 -20.19
C HIS A 219 15.21 -0.85 -21.71
N GLU A 220 13.97 -0.73 -22.21
CA GLU A 220 13.67 -0.51 -23.63
C GLU A 220 13.73 0.97 -24.07
N GLY A 221 14.10 1.90 -23.18
CA GLY A 221 14.34 3.30 -23.56
C GLY A 221 13.09 4.19 -23.56
N PHE A 222 12.00 3.80 -22.89
CA PHE A 222 10.82 4.66 -22.66
C PHE A 222 11.02 5.71 -21.55
N SER A 223 12.25 6.21 -21.37
CA SER A 223 12.62 7.21 -20.36
C SER A 223 12.50 8.65 -20.86
N ASP A 224 11.64 8.92 -21.85
CA ASP A 224 11.45 10.29 -22.35
C ASP A 224 10.65 11.13 -21.33
N PRO A 225 11.26 12.12 -20.67
CA PRO A 225 10.57 13.01 -19.73
C PRO A 225 9.51 13.91 -20.41
N GLY A 226 9.43 13.88 -21.75
CA GLY A 226 8.36 14.50 -22.53
C GLY A 226 7.03 13.76 -22.51
N ILE A 227 6.96 12.53 -21.95
CA ILE A 227 5.72 11.78 -21.78
C ILE A 227 4.93 12.41 -20.62
N ARG A 228 4.27 13.54 -20.90
CA ARG A 228 3.18 14.01 -20.05
C ARG A 228 2.11 12.92 -20.03
N ALA A 229 1.49 12.74 -18.87
CA ALA A 229 0.47 11.74 -18.55
C ALA A 229 -0.78 11.82 -19.45
N GLU A 230 -0.64 11.54 -20.74
CA GLU A 230 -1.73 11.04 -21.56
C GLU A 230 -1.97 9.61 -21.10
N THR A 231 -3.20 9.33 -20.66
CA THR A 231 -3.63 8.02 -20.15
C THR A 231 -3.18 6.90 -21.09
N LEU A 232 -2.07 6.22 -20.79
CA LEU A 232 -1.54 5.17 -21.63
C LEU A 232 -2.28 3.88 -21.29
N PHE A 233 -2.94 3.27 -22.27
CA PHE A 233 -3.48 1.93 -22.09
C PHE A 233 -2.44 0.91 -22.54
N VAL A 234 -2.01 -0.01 -21.67
CA VAL A 234 -1.14 -1.12 -22.09
C VAL A 234 -1.98 -2.37 -22.26
N PHE A 235 -1.98 -2.91 -23.48
CA PHE A 235 -2.50 -4.24 -23.76
C PHE A 235 -1.38 -5.27 -23.67
N ALA A 236 -1.56 -6.21 -22.75
CA ALA A 236 -0.61 -7.28 -22.45
C ALA A 236 -1.32 -8.64 -22.57
N LEU A 237 -0.60 -9.65 -23.02
CA LEU A 237 -1.11 -11.01 -23.24
C LEU A 237 -0.50 -11.93 -22.17
N PRO A 238 -1.16 -12.16 -21.04
CA PRO A 238 -0.65 -13.11 -20.07
C PRO A 238 -0.79 -14.53 -20.63
N ASN A 239 0.07 -15.42 -20.14
CA ASN A 239 -0.10 -16.86 -20.32
C ASN A 239 -1.46 -17.26 -19.73
N THR A 240 -2.17 -18.17 -20.39
CA THR A 240 -3.44 -18.65 -19.83
C THR A 240 -3.16 -19.45 -18.56
N LEU A 241 -3.88 -19.15 -17.47
CA LEU A 241 -3.78 -19.93 -16.23
C LEU A 241 -4.27 -21.38 -16.38
N ILE A 242 -4.92 -21.68 -17.50
CA ILE A 242 -5.37 -23.00 -17.90
C ILE A 242 -4.29 -23.56 -18.84
N ASP A 243 -3.14 -23.94 -18.29
CA ASP A 243 -2.06 -24.57 -19.06
C ASP A 243 -2.06 -26.10 -18.94
N ASP A 244 -1.37 -26.74 -19.89
CA ASP A 244 -1.12 -28.18 -19.92
C ASP A 244 0.05 -28.60 -19.00
N GLN A 245 0.73 -27.66 -18.32
CA GLN A 245 1.87 -27.96 -17.43
C GLN A 245 1.44 -28.49 -16.05
N GLY A 246 0.16 -28.80 -15.87
CA GLY A 246 -0.32 -29.54 -14.71
C GLY A 246 -0.62 -28.69 -13.48
N TRP A 247 -0.23 -27.42 -13.44
CA TRP A 247 -0.49 -26.54 -12.28
C TRP A 247 -1.98 -26.44 -11.93
N THR A 248 -2.83 -26.24 -12.94
CA THR A 248 -4.28 -26.19 -12.76
C THR A 248 -4.87 -27.52 -12.27
N ARG A 249 -4.32 -28.65 -12.69
CA ARG A 249 -4.78 -29.99 -12.28
C ARG A 249 -4.26 -30.39 -10.90
N GLU A 250 -3.01 -30.08 -10.59
CA GLU A 250 -2.36 -30.45 -9.33
C GLU A 250 -2.83 -29.58 -8.17
N PHE A 251 -2.96 -28.26 -8.37
CA PHE A 251 -3.38 -27.34 -7.31
C PHE A 251 -4.90 -27.15 -7.23
N PHE A 252 -5.62 -27.24 -8.36
CA PHE A 252 -7.04 -26.90 -8.42
C PHE A 252 -7.92 -28.04 -8.93
N GLY A 253 -7.44 -29.27 -9.11
CA GLY A 253 -8.23 -30.37 -9.70
C GLY A 253 -9.68 -30.50 -9.17
N PRO A 254 -9.91 -30.58 -7.85
CA PRO A 254 -11.27 -30.58 -7.27
C PRO A 254 -12.01 -29.27 -7.50
N SER A 255 -11.33 -28.14 -7.29
CA SER A 255 -11.87 -26.80 -7.53
C SER A 255 -12.28 -26.61 -8.99
N PHE A 256 -11.58 -27.19 -9.96
CA PHE A 256 -11.87 -27.08 -11.39
C PHE A 256 -13.16 -27.82 -11.75
N ALA A 257 -13.40 -29.02 -11.19
CA ALA A 257 -14.67 -29.71 -11.37
C ALA A 257 -15.85 -28.91 -10.77
N ASP A 258 -15.66 -28.37 -9.56
CA ASP A 258 -16.62 -27.47 -8.93
C ASP A 258 -16.85 -26.19 -9.77
N LEU A 259 -15.79 -25.69 -10.41
CA LEU A 259 -15.85 -24.52 -11.28
C LEU A 259 -16.76 -24.79 -12.50
N ILE A 260 -16.60 -25.95 -13.15
CA ILE A 260 -17.46 -26.37 -14.27
C ILE A 260 -18.91 -26.57 -13.83
N GLU A 261 -19.16 -27.18 -12.66
CA GLU A 261 -20.52 -27.40 -12.15
C GLU A 261 -21.29 -26.08 -11.95
N GLU A 262 -20.63 -25.05 -11.40
CA GLU A 262 -21.27 -23.74 -11.22
C GLU A 262 -21.53 -23.00 -12.55
N LEU A 263 -20.66 -23.17 -13.57
CA LEU A 263 -20.92 -22.65 -14.92
C LEU A 263 -22.15 -23.31 -15.56
N LEU A 264 -22.30 -24.63 -15.37
CA LEU A 264 -23.49 -25.36 -15.82
C LEU A 264 -24.77 -24.85 -15.13
N HIS A 265 -24.69 -24.51 -13.85
CA HIS A 265 -25.83 -23.95 -13.10
C HIS A 265 -26.32 -22.60 -13.65
N VAL A 266 -25.45 -21.78 -14.24
CA VAL A 266 -25.83 -20.53 -14.92
C VAL A 266 -26.10 -20.71 -16.42
N GLY A 267 -26.21 -21.96 -16.88
CA GLY A 267 -26.59 -22.30 -18.25
C GLY A 267 -25.45 -22.27 -19.26
N VAL A 268 -24.20 -22.13 -18.82
CA VAL A 268 -23.02 -22.16 -19.70
C VAL A 268 -22.58 -23.61 -19.88
N ASN A 269 -23.05 -24.24 -20.96
CA ASN A 269 -22.82 -25.66 -21.22
C ASN A 269 -21.44 -25.93 -21.84
N VAL A 270 -20.43 -26.12 -21.00
CA VAL A 270 -19.05 -26.39 -21.39
C VAL A 270 -18.47 -27.55 -20.58
N THR A 271 -17.58 -28.31 -21.20
CA THR A 271 -16.81 -29.36 -20.51
C THR A 271 -15.41 -28.87 -20.16
N SER A 272 -14.80 -29.50 -19.15
CA SER A 272 -13.40 -29.26 -18.79
C SER A 272 -12.46 -29.42 -19.99
N ALA A 273 -12.67 -30.47 -20.80
CA ALA A 273 -11.87 -30.74 -21.99
C ALA A 273 -11.95 -29.62 -23.02
N GLN A 274 -13.16 -29.11 -23.31
CA GLN A 274 -13.33 -28.01 -24.26
C GLN A 274 -12.69 -26.71 -23.76
N LEU A 275 -12.74 -26.44 -22.46
CA LEU A 275 -12.09 -25.26 -21.88
C LEU A 275 -10.57 -25.36 -21.92
N THR A 276 -10.01 -26.52 -21.60
CA THR A 276 -8.55 -26.75 -21.70
C THR A 276 -8.09 -26.66 -23.15
N GLU A 277 -8.80 -27.27 -24.09
CA GLU A 277 -8.48 -27.19 -25.52
C GLU A 277 -8.56 -25.75 -26.03
N PHE A 278 -9.60 -25.02 -25.65
CA PHE A 278 -9.77 -23.62 -26.02
C PHE A 278 -8.65 -22.74 -25.43
N ALA A 279 -8.27 -22.94 -24.17
CA ALA A 279 -7.17 -22.19 -23.55
C ALA A 279 -5.82 -22.50 -24.20
N ALA A 280 -5.54 -23.78 -24.47
CA ALA A 280 -4.33 -24.20 -25.17
C ALA A 280 -4.24 -23.61 -26.59
N ALA A 281 -5.38 -23.35 -27.25
CA ALA A 281 -5.40 -22.65 -28.54
C ALA A 281 -5.08 -21.15 -28.43
N LEU A 282 -5.23 -20.54 -27.24
CA LEU A 282 -4.88 -19.13 -26.99
C LEU A 282 -3.42 -18.94 -26.57
N ASP A 283 -2.81 -19.95 -25.93
CA ASP A 283 -1.43 -19.91 -25.40
C ASP A 283 -0.33 -19.62 -26.44
N PRO A 284 -0.28 -20.22 -27.65
CA PRO A 284 0.74 -19.91 -28.66
C PRO A 284 0.66 -18.48 -29.25
N LEU A 285 -0.23 -17.64 -28.73
CA LEU A 285 -0.31 -16.21 -29.02
C LEU A 285 0.48 -15.34 -28.03
N SER A 286 1.09 -15.91 -26.98
CA SER A 286 2.08 -15.21 -26.15
C SER A 286 3.41 -15.13 -26.91
N GLY A 287 3.78 -13.92 -27.38
CA GLY A 287 5.07 -13.66 -28.02
C GLY A 287 5.99 -12.86 -27.08
N ASP A 288 7.22 -12.59 -27.53
CA ASP A 288 8.15 -11.71 -26.81
C ASP A 288 7.49 -10.37 -26.47
N TRP A 289 7.71 -9.91 -25.25
CA TRP A 289 7.10 -8.70 -24.68
C TRP A 289 7.78 -7.44 -25.22
N VAL A 290 7.48 -7.06 -26.47
CA VAL A 290 8.00 -5.82 -27.07
C VAL A 290 6.93 -4.73 -27.04
N PHE A 291 7.10 -3.72 -26.19
CA PHE A 291 6.08 -2.69 -26.06
C PHE A 291 6.20 -1.65 -27.19
N SER A 292 5.08 -1.40 -27.88
CA SER A 292 5.00 -0.41 -28.96
C SER A 292 3.82 0.53 -28.75
N ARG A 293 4.03 1.82 -29.03
CA ARG A 293 2.99 2.85 -28.98
C ARG A 293 2.31 2.99 -30.35
N THR A 294 0.99 3.10 -30.36
CA THR A 294 0.20 3.31 -31.58
C THR A 294 -1.00 4.22 -31.32
N ASN A 295 -1.61 4.73 -32.38
CA ASN A 295 -2.80 5.58 -32.30
C ASN A 295 -4.03 4.76 -31.91
N LEU A 296 -4.96 5.39 -31.19
CA LEU A 296 -6.20 4.76 -30.76
C LEU A 296 -7.08 4.31 -31.93
N SER A 297 -6.96 4.96 -33.10
CA SER A 297 -7.61 4.51 -34.35
C SER A 297 -7.24 3.08 -34.75
N THR A 298 -6.10 2.57 -34.29
CA THR A 298 -5.68 1.19 -34.53
C THR A 298 -6.57 0.18 -33.80
N LEU A 299 -7.32 0.59 -32.76
CA LEU A 299 -8.28 -0.29 -32.07
C LEU A 299 -9.39 -0.81 -32.99
N ASP A 300 -9.76 -0.06 -34.03
CA ASP A 300 -10.75 -0.46 -35.04
C ASP A 300 -10.32 -1.73 -35.79
N THR A 301 -9.01 -1.96 -35.84
CA THR A 301 -8.40 -3.11 -36.52
C THR A 301 -8.27 -4.34 -35.63
N LEU A 302 -8.40 -4.17 -34.30
CA LEU A 302 -8.28 -5.26 -33.32
C LEU A 302 -9.56 -6.08 -33.25
N VAL A 303 -10.72 -5.41 -33.21
CA VAL A 303 -12.04 -6.06 -33.13
C VAL A 303 -12.92 -5.57 -34.27
N PRO A 304 -13.15 -6.40 -35.31
CA PRO A 304 -14.01 -6.03 -36.42
C PRO A 304 -15.40 -5.59 -35.96
N GLY A 305 -15.83 -4.41 -36.41
CA GLY A 305 -17.15 -3.85 -36.08
C GLY A 305 -17.21 -3.02 -34.80
N VAL A 306 -16.12 -2.91 -34.04
CA VAL A 306 -16.03 -2.02 -32.87
C VAL A 306 -15.25 -0.77 -33.25
N SER A 307 -15.97 0.34 -33.46
CA SER A 307 -15.35 1.63 -33.73
C SER A 307 -14.56 2.17 -32.53
N THR A 308 -13.61 3.06 -32.78
CA THR A 308 -12.78 3.71 -31.77
C THR A 308 -13.65 4.44 -30.77
N ARG A 309 -14.75 5.04 -31.25
CA ARG A 309 -15.75 5.68 -30.39
C ARG A 309 -16.39 4.68 -29.43
N LEU A 310 -16.79 3.51 -29.92
CA LEU A 310 -17.37 2.47 -29.06
C LEU A 310 -16.35 1.94 -28.04
N TRP A 311 -15.08 1.77 -28.45
CA TRP A 311 -13.99 1.49 -27.51
C TRP A 311 -13.87 2.55 -26.43
N LYS A 312 -13.88 3.83 -26.81
CA LYS A 312 -13.89 4.94 -25.87
C LYS A 312 -15.06 4.84 -24.91
N ASP A 313 -16.28 4.74 -25.42
CA ASP A 313 -17.50 4.66 -24.61
C ASP A 313 -17.43 3.48 -23.61
N MET A 314 -16.95 2.31 -24.03
CA MET A 314 -16.85 1.13 -23.15
C MET A 314 -15.77 1.26 -22.08
N VAL A 315 -14.61 1.82 -22.43
CA VAL A 315 -13.52 2.03 -21.48
C VAL A 315 -13.87 3.17 -20.52
N GLU A 316 -14.39 4.29 -21.04
CA GLU A 316 -14.80 5.46 -20.25
C GLU A 316 -15.94 5.11 -19.27
N ALA A 317 -16.84 4.19 -19.63
CA ALA A 317 -17.83 3.62 -18.70
C ALA A 317 -17.19 2.90 -17.49
N HIS A 318 -15.91 2.54 -17.58
CA HIS A 318 -15.14 1.87 -16.54
C HIS A 318 -13.90 2.63 -16.08
N THR A 319 -13.57 3.79 -16.61
CA THR A 319 -12.43 4.59 -16.15
C THR A 319 -12.81 6.02 -15.76
N ALA A 320 -14.01 6.49 -16.13
CA ALA A 320 -14.46 7.87 -15.94
C ALA A 320 -13.46 8.96 -16.40
N ARG A 321 -12.49 8.59 -17.25
CA ARG A 321 -11.46 9.48 -17.80
C ARG A 321 -11.46 9.36 -19.31
N GLU A 322 -11.41 10.51 -19.98
CA GLU A 322 -11.29 10.56 -21.44
C GLU A 322 -10.04 9.80 -21.90
N LEU A 323 -10.25 8.93 -22.87
CA LEU A 323 -9.17 8.21 -23.51
C LEU A 323 -8.35 9.15 -24.40
N GLY A 324 -7.03 9.15 -24.19
CA GLY A 324 -6.07 9.87 -25.02
C GLY A 324 -6.06 9.38 -26.47
N GLU A 325 -5.18 9.96 -27.29
CA GLU A 325 -5.11 9.62 -28.72
C GLU A 325 -4.24 8.40 -29.02
N THR A 326 -3.48 7.90 -28.04
CA THR A 326 -2.55 6.78 -28.21
C THR A 326 -2.70 5.71 -27.12
N PHE A 327 -2.23 4.50 -27.42
CA PHE A 327 -2.10 3.39 -26.46
C PHE A 327 -0.82 2.58 -26.73
N VAL A 328 -0.42 1.75 -25.77
CA VAL A 328 0.73 0.85 -25.86
C VAL A 328 0.28 -0.62 -25.89
N HIS A 329 0.99 -1.45 -26.62
CA HIS A 329 0.70 -2.89 -26.72
C HIS A 329 1.97 -3.72 -26.78
N SER A 330 1.93 -4.95 -26.29
CA SER A 330 3.05 -5.90 -26.39
C SER A 330 3.18 -6.55 -27.79
N CYS A 331 2.07 -6.81 -28.49
CA CYS A 331 2.11 -7.33 -29.86
C CYS A 331 0.74 -7.20 -30.55
N LEU A 332 0.61 -6.27 -31.50
CA LEU A 332 -0.67 -5.96 -32.13
C LEU A 332 -1.27 -7.15 -32.90
N SER A 333 -0.43 -7.92 -33.60
CA SER A 333 -0.89 -9.08 -34.37
C SER A 333 -1.39 -10.21 -33.47
N ASN A 334 -0.77 -10.43 -32.32
CA ASN A 334 -1.22 -11.42 -31.35
C ASN A 334 -2.51 -10.99 -30.65
N LEU A 335 -2.62 -9.71 -30.28
CA LEU A 335 -3.86 -9.15 -29.74
C LEU A 335 -5.03 -9.32 -30.72
N LYS A 336 -4.81 -9.01 -32.01
CA LYS A 336 -5.82 -9.20 -33.05
C LYS A 336 -6.24 -10.66 -33.18
N ARG A 337 -5.30 -11.61 -33.16
CA ARG A 337 -5.62 -13.05 -33.20
C ARG A 337 -6.39 -13.50 -31.96
N ARG A 338 -6.01 -13.03 -30.76
CA ARG A 338 -6.67 -13.40 -29.51
C ARG A 338 -8.08 -12.84 -29.43
N PHE A 339 -8.29 -11.58 -29.81
CA PHE A 339 -9.62 -10.99 -29.93
C PHE A 339 -10.48 -11.73 -30.97
N ALA A 340 -9.92 -12.09 -32.12
CA ALA A 340 -10.65 -12.85 -33.13
C ALA A 340 -11.11 -14.22 -32.59
N ALA A 341 -10.28 -14.90 -31.78
CA ALA A 341 -10.64 -16.17 -31.16
C ALA A 341 -11.69 -16.03 -30.04
N LEU A 342 -11.54 -15.02 -29.18
CA LEU A 342 -12.44 -14.77 -28.03
C LEU A 342 -13.81 -14.21 -28.44
N LEU A 343 -13.87 -13.50 -29.56
CA LEU A 343 -15.08 -12.81 -30.01
C LEU A 343 -15.77 -13.52 -31.18
N ASP A 344 -15.23 -14.66 -31.62
CA ASP A 344 -15.87 -15.50 -32.63
C ASP A 344 -17.25 -15.98 -32.14
N LYS A 345 -18.22 -15.98 -33.06
CA LYS A 345 -19.61 -16.29 -32.70
C LYS A 345 -19.77 -17.76 -32.30
N ALA A 346 -19.03 -18.67 -32.93
CA ALA A 346 -19.12 -20.10 -32.59
C ALA A 346 -18.44 -20.40 -31.25
N SER A 347 -17.46 -19.59 -30.84
CA SER A 347 -16.75 -19.75 -29.56
C SER A 347 -17.35 -18.96 -28.40
N GLN A 348 -18.39 -18.14 -28.58
CA GLN A 348 -18.91 -17.24 -27.52
C GLN A 348 -19.19 -17.91 -26.16
N PRO A 349 -19.89 -19.07 -26.08
CA PRO A 349 -20.09 -19.76 -24.80
C PRO A 349 -18.78 -20.23 -24.16
N LEU A 350 -17.84 -20.73 -24.98
CA LEU A 350 -16.52 -21.18 -24.53
C LEU A 350 -15.64 -20.01 -24.08
N SER A 351 -15.64 -18.92 -24.82
CA SER A 351 -14.90 -17.70 -24.49
C SER A 351 -15.41 -17.10 -23.19
N THR A 352 -16.73 -17.00 -23.03
CA THR A 352 -17.35 -16.52 -21.80
C THR A 352 -16.97 -17.40 -20.61
N ALA A 353 -17.08 -18.72 -20.77
CA ALA A 353 -16.67 -19.67 -19.74
C ALA A 353 -15.18 -19.56 -19.39
N ALA A 354 -14.30 -19.46 -20.40
CA ALA A 354 -12.86 -19.34 -20.20
C ALA A 354 -12.50 -18.06 -19.46
N ILE A 355 -13.07 -16.92 -19.86
CA ILE A 355 -12.86 -15.61 -19.21
C ILE A 355 -13.30 -15.65 -17.74
N VAL A 356 -14.48 -16.20 -17.45
CA VAL A 356 -15.00 -16.30 -16.08
C VAL A 356 -14.18 -17.26 -15.23
N THR A 357 -13.81 -18.41 -15.80
CA THR A 357 -13.00 -19.43 -15.11
C THR A 357 -11.64 -18.87 -14.78
N GLU A 358 -10.98 -18.22 -15.72
CA GLU A 358 -9.67 -17.60 -15.51
C GLU A 358 -9.74 -16.49 -14.47
N ALA A 359 -10.75 -15.62 -14.53
CA ALA A 359 -10.98 -14.60 -13.50
C ALA A 359 -11.17 -15.20 -12.10
N ALA A 360 -11.93 -16.29 -11.98
CA ALA A 360 -12.11 -16.99 -10.72
C ALA A 360 -10.83 -17.71 -10.25
N LEU A 361 -10.05 -18.30 -11.17
CA LEU A 361 -8.77 -18.91 -10.88
C LEU A 361 -7.73 -17.86 -10.45
N SER A 362 -7.70 -16.67 -11.06
CA SER A 362 -6.86 -15.56 -10.62
C SER A 362 -7.16 -15.18 -9.17
N LEU A 363 -8.44 -15.07 -8.80
CA LEU A 363 -8.83 -14.89 -7.40
C LEU A 363 -8.32 -16.06 -6.56
N LEU A 364 -8.61 -17.31 -6.93
CA LEU A 364 -8.22 -18.46 -6.13
C LEU A 364 -6.70 -18.61 -5.98
N LEU A 365 -5.91 -18.27 -6.99
CA LEU A 365 -4.44 -18.35 -6.97
C LEU A 365 -3.86 -17.41 -5.93
N GLU A 366 -4.33 -16.16 -5.90
CA GLU A 366 -3.94 -15.19 -4.87
C GLU A 366 -4.21 -15.71 -3.45
N TYR A 367 -5.21 -16.59 -3.30
CA TYR A 367 -5.67 -17.15 -2.02
C TYR A 367 -5.45 -18.66 -1.89
N SER A 368 -4.62 -19.27 -2.74
CA SER A 368 -4.39 -20.72 -2.74
C SER A 368 -3.36 -21.14 -1.70
N GLN A 369 -2.53 -20.20 -1.26
CA GLN A 369 -1.54 -20.36 -0.20
C GLN A 369 -2.09 -19.93 1.17
N LEU A 370 -3.33 -20.31 1.47
CA LEU A 370 -3.89 -20.03 2.79
C LEU A 370 -3.01 -20.68 3.87
N PRO A 371 -2.59 -19.93 4.90
CA PRO A 371 -1.62 -20.46 5.84
C PRO A 371 -2.15 -21.65 6.66
N PRO A 372 -1.29 -22.61 7.01
CA PRO A 372 -1.71 -23.84 7.69
C PRO A 372 -2.12 -23.64 9.15
N THR A 373 -1.72 -22.52 9.78
CA THR A 373 -2.03 -22.24 11.18
C THR A 373 -2.98 -21.06 11.34
N ALA A 374 -3.75 -21.07 12.44
CA ALA A 374 -4.66 -19.96 12.76
C ALA A 374 -3.92 -18.62 12.91
N ALA A 375 -2.74 -18.61 13.55
CA ALA A 375 -1.93 -17.41 13.71
C ALA A 375 -1.53 -16.82 12.36
N GLN A 376 -0.96 -17.64 11.47
CA GLN A 376 -0.58 -17.19 10.14
C GLN A 376 -1.80 -16.77 9.30
N LEU A 377 -2.96 -17.43 9.48
CA LEU A 377 -4.20 -17.03 8.82
C LEU A 377 -4.66 -15.64 9.30
N TYR A 378 -4.57 -15.34 10.59
CA TYR A 378 -4.88 -14.02 11.12
C TYR A 378 -3.95 -12.96 10.51
N ASP A 379 -2.65 -13.26 10.41
CA ASP A 379 -1.67 -12.36 9.78
C ASP A 379 -1.94 -12.16 8.29
N PHE A 380 -2.25 -13.24 7.58
CA PHE A 380 -2.63 -13.20 6.17
C PHE A 380 -3.88 -12.34 5.97
N CYS A 381 -4.94 -12.59 6.73
CA CYS A 381 -6.19 -11.83 6.61
C CYS A 381 -6.03 -10.38 7.02
N ALA A 382 -5.11 -10.06 7.93
CA ALA A 382 -4.77 -8.69 8.26
C ALA A 382 -4.05 -7.99 7.10
N ASN A 383 -3.08 -8.66 6.48
CA ASN A 383 -2.39 -8.19 5.28
C ASN A 383 -3.36 -7.97 4.12
N GLU A 384 -4.39 -8.81 4.00
CA GLU A 384 -5.46 -8.66 3.01
C GLU A 384 -6.41 -7.52 3.35
N ALA A 385 -6.77 -7.35 4.63
CA ALA A 385 -7.55 -6.20 5.06
C ALA A 385 -6.84 -4.88 4.75
N PHE A 386 -5.51 -4.87 4.71
CA PHE A 386 -4.74 -3.72 4.27
C PHE A 386 -4.95 -3.36 2.78
N ALA A 387 -5.51 -4.26 1.95
CA ALA A 387 -5.95 -3.91 0.60
C ALA A 387 -7.03 -2.81 0.59
N LEU A 388 -7.76 -2.64 1.71
CA LEU A 388 -8.60 -1.46 2.01
C LEU A 388 -7.78 -0.26 2.51
N HIS A 389 -6.56 -0.07 1.99
CA HIS A 389 -5.62 0.95 2.45
C HIS A 389 -6.21 2.36 2.62
N PRO A 390 -7.00 2.90 1.66
CA PRO A 390 -7.57 4.22 1.86
C PRO A 390 -8.54 4.28 3.07
N VAL A 391 -9.21 3.18 3.40
CA VAL A 391 -10.07 3.07 4.60
C VAL A 391 -9.23 2.95 5.86
N TRP A 392 -8.11 2.22 5.79
CA TRP A 392 -7.11 2.15 6.85
C TRP A 392 -6.60 3.53 7.24
N GLU A 393 -6.07 4.26 6.28
CA GLU A 393 -5.52 5.60 6.49
C GLU A 393 -6.57 6.59 6.96
N LEU A 394 -7.79 6.54 6.40
CA LEU A 394 -8.91 7.35 6.90
C LEU A 394 -9.17 7.04 8.38
N ASN A 395 -9.19 5.76 8.75
CA ASN A 395 -9.37 5.35 10.12
C ASN A 395 -8.20 5.79 11.01
N GLU A 396 -6.95 5.64 10.56
CA GLU A 396 -5.77 6.12 11.28
C GLU A 396 -5.81 7.64 11.47
N LEU A 397 -6.12 8.40 10.42
CA LEU A 397 -6.24 9.85 10.46
C LEU A 397 -7.30 10.30 11.48
N MET A 398 -8.44 9.61 11.53
CA MET A 398 -9.48 9.87 12.54
C MET A 398 -9.01 9.53 13.96
N SER A 399 -8.08 8.58 14.10
CA SER A 399 -7.66 8.03 15.40
C SER A 399 -6.48 8.75 16.02
N PHE A 400 -5.52 9.18 15.19
CA PHE A 400 -4.44 10.07 15.61
C PHE A 400 -4.91 11.51 15.78
N GLY A 401 -6.13 11.82 15.32
CA GLY A 401 -6.58 13.17 15.07
C GLY A 401 -5.78 13.78 13.93
N ALA A 402 -6.36 14.74 13.21
CA ALA A 402 -5.56 15.65 12.41
C ALA A 402 -4.72 16.53 13.36
N ASN A 403 -3.69 15.95 13.98
CA ASN A 403 -2.85 16.65 14.93
C ASN A 403 -2.02 17.67 14.14
N THR A 404 -2.42 18.94 14.22
CA THR A 404 -1.72 20.05 13.56
C THR A 404 -0.26 20.11 13.97
N GLU A 405 0.08 19.69 15.20
CA GLU A 405 1.46 19.63 15.67
C GLU A 405 2.31 18.63 14.88
N HIS A 406 1.81 17.42 14.64
CA HIS A 406 2.51 16.42 13.83
C HIS A 406 2.76 16.93 12.41
N ASN A 407 1.79 17.64 11.84
CA ASN A 407 1.91 18.25 10.53
C ASN A 407 3.02 19.30 10.50
N ASP A 408 3.05 20.19 11.50
CA ASP A 408 4.08 21.21 11.63
C ASP A 408 5.47 20.59 11.76
N ILE A 409 5.61 19.50 12.52
CA ILE A 409 6.91 18.82 12.67
C ILE A 409 7.40 18.29 11.32
N LEU A 410 6.53 17.63 10.54
CA LEU A 410 6.89 17.10 9.22
C LEU A 410 7.20 18.21 8.21
N LEU A 411 6.38 19.26 8.15
CA LEU A 411 6.63 20.43 7.28
C LEU A 411 7.96 21.09 7.61
N ASN A 412 8.22 21.39 8.88
CA ASN A 412 9.47 22.01 9.26
C ASN A 412 10.69 21.09 9.02
N THR A 413 10.50 19.77 9.11
CA THR A 413 11.55 18.78 8.78
C THR A 413 11.85 18.80 7.29
N PHE A 414 10.81 18.86 6.46
CA PHE A 414 10.92 18.99 5.01
C PHE A 414 11.60 20.30 4.60
N ASP A 415 11.20 21.43 5.18
CA ASP A 415 11.81 22.74 4.88
C ASP A 415 13.30 22.77 5.24
N ALA A 416 13.65 22.28 6.43
CA ALA A 416 15.04 22.17 6.87
C ALA A 416 15.87 21.27 5.94
N LEU A 417 15.26 20.21 5.43
CA LEU A 417 15.92 19.30 4.50
C LEU A 417 16.11 19.94 3.12
N VAL A 418 15.12 20.66 2.59
CA VAL A 418 15.24 21.39 1.32
C VAL A 418 16.37 22.41 1.41
N LEU A 419 16.46 23.16 2.51
CA LEU A 419 17.57 24.08 2.76
C LEU A 419 18.92 23.34 2.83
N ALA A 420 18.97 22.19 3.51
CA ALA A 420 20.18 21.41 3.63
C ALA A 420 20.68 20.85 2.29
N ILE A 421 19.79 20.36 1.43
CA ILE A 421 20.12 19.89 0.08
C ILE A 421 20.63 21.04 -0.76
N LYS A 422 19.95 22.20 -0.74
CA LYS A 422 20.41 23.39 -1.47
C LYS A 422 21.80 23.81 -1.01
N ALA A 423 22.06 23.84 0.30
CA ALA A 423 23.37 24.20 0.84
C ALA A 423 24.49 23.27 0.35
N GLN A 424 24.21 21.98 0.14
CA GLN A 424 25.19 21.02 -0.41
C GLN A 424 25.43 21.19 -1.92
N LEU A 425 24.46 21.75 -2.65
CA LEU A 425 24.55 21.99 -4.09
C LEU A 425 25.18 23.35 -4.42
N VAL A 426 25.06 24.32 -3.50
CA VAL A 426 25.68 25.64 -3.63
C VAL A 426 27.20 25.50 -3.76
N GLY A 427 27.75 26.05 -4.84
CA GLY A 427 29.18 25.96 -5.17
C GLY A 427 29.58 24.69 -5.94
N ALA A 428 28.75 23.65 -5.95
CA ALA A 428 28.94 22.48 -6.80
C ALA A 428 28.36 22.69 -8.20
N LEU A 429 27.21 23.38 -8.30
CA LEU A 429 26.49 23.63 -9.54
C LEU A 429 26.66 25.08 -10.04
N ASN A 430 26.48 25.28 -11.35
CA ASN A 430 26.41 26.61 -11.95
C ASN A 430 25.04 27.27 -11.65
N GLU A 431 24.92 28.57 -11.95
CA GLU A 431 23.72 29.37 -11.66
C GLU A 431 22.46 28.84 -12.38
N GLU A 432 22.60 28.40 -13.63
CA GLU A 432 21.47 27.87 -14.42
C GLU A 432 20.91 26.58 -13.80
N ASP A 433 21.78 25.63 -13.47
CA ASP A 433 21.39 24.36 -12.87
C ASP A 433 20.88 24.56 -11.43
N MET A 434 21.47 25.47 -10.66
CA MET A 434 20.91 25.87 -9.35
C MET A 434 19.51 26.46 -9.48
N SER A 435 19.26 27.31 -10.49
CA SER A 435 17.92 27.87 -10.73
C SER A 435 16.88 26.78 -11.03
N ARG A 436 17.28 25.71 -11.75
CA ARG A 436 16.42 24.54 -12.01
C ARG A 436 16.12 23.76 -10.74
N VAL A 437 17.13 23.53 -9.90
CA VAL A 437 16.98 22.91 -8.58
C VAL A 437 16.02 23.71 -7.71
N ASP A 438 16.23 25.03 -7.63
CA ASP A 438 15.38 25.94 -6.86
C ASP A 438 13.94 25.89 -7.34
N LYS A 439 13.72 25.96 -8.66
CA LYS A 439 12.39 25.87 -9.25
C LYS A 439 11.72 24.54 -8.89
N MET A 440 12.42 23.42 -9.01
CA MET A 440 11.87 22.09 -8.69
C MET A 440 11.51 22.00 -7.20
N LEU A 441 12.47 22.28 -6.30
CA LEU A 441 12.28 22.12 -4.87
C LEU A 441 11.27 23.13 -4.29
N ASN A 442 11.19 24.35 -4.83
CA ASN A 442 10.20 25.34 -4.37
C ASN A 442 8.78 25.05 -4.88
N ASN A 443 8.65 24.34 -6.00
CA ASN A 443 7.35 23.93 -6.54
C ASN A 443 6.85 22.64 -5.90
N LEU A 444 7.74 21.82 -5.33
CA LEU A 444 7.40 20.56 -4.72
C LEU A 444 6.60 20.78 -3.42
N GLN A 445 5.36 20.30 -3.39
CA GLN A 445 4.49 20.40 -2.21
C GLN A 445 4.52 19.11 -1.40
N LEU A 446 4.71 19.22 -0.07
CA LEU A 446 4.55 18.10 0.85
C LEU A 446 3.05 17.90 1.16
N LEU A 447 2.52 16.78 0.68
CA LEU A 447 1.17 16.33 0.94
C LEU A 447 1.17 15.46 2.19
N LEU A 448 0.70 16.07 3.27
CA LEU A 448 0.44 15.37 4.51
C LEU A 448 -0.91 14.65 4.48
N PRO A 449 -1.10 13.57 5.26
CA PRO A 449 -2.29 12.72 5.25
C PRO A 449 -3.64 13.44 5.26
N TYR A 450 -3.78 14.54 5.99
CA TYR A 450 -5.04 15.30 6.06
C TYR A 450 -5.41 16.02 4.75
N HIS A 451 -4.46 16.27 3.85
CA HIS A 451 -4.73 16.88 2.54
C HIS A 451 -5.33 15.88 1.54
N VAL A 452 -5.23 14.59 1.83
CA VAL A 452 -5.34 13.51 0.84
C VAL A 452 -6.73 12.92 0.84
N TYR A 453 -7.35 12.80 2.02
CA TYR A 453 -8.56 12.04 2.19
C TYR A 453 -9.79 12.95 2.18
N PRO A 454 -10.56 12.99 1.08
CA PRO A 454 -11.92 13.51 1.14
C PRO A 454 -12.72 12.62 2.09
N LEU A 455 -13.23 13.21 3.18
CA LEU A 455 -14.08 12.56 4.18
C LEU A 455 -15.39 12.01 3.59
N ASP A 456 -15.69 12.29 2.32
CA ASP A 456 -16.97 12.04 1.67
C ASP A 456 -16.97 10.87 0.66
N LEU A 457 -15.90 10.06 0.59
CA LEU A 457 -15.92 8.88 -0.30
C LEU A 457 -16.90 7.83 0.23
N PRO A 458 -17.89 7.38 -0.58
CA PRO A 458 -18.79 6.32 -0.16
C PRO A 458 -18.00 5.03 0.04
N LEU A 459 -18.07 4.44 1.23
CA LEU A 459 -17.43 3.16 1.55
C LEU A 459 -18.13 2.01 0.79
N PRO A 460 -17.41 0.93 0.43
CA PRO A 460 -18.03 -0.23 -0.22
C PRO A 460 -19.03 -0.90 0.71
N SER A 461 -20.10 -1.46 0.14
CA SER A 461 -21.11 -2.23 0.89
C SER A 461 -20.70 -3.70 0.95
N LEU A 462 -19.99 -4.11 2.01
CA LEU A 462 -19.53 -5.49 2.16
C LEU A 462 -20.64 -6.43 2.63
N VAL A 463 -20.55 -7.69 2.20
CA VAL A 463 -21.47 -8.79 2.55
C VAL A 463 -20.83 -9.64 3.64
N ALA A 464 -21.56 -9.88 4.73
CA ALA A 464 -21.09 -10.78 5.78
C ALA A 464 -20.86 -12.19 5.24
N ASP A 465 -19.73 -12.80 5.61
CA ASP A 465 -19.38 -14.20 5.29
C ASP A 465 -19.19 -14.53 3.79
N ASP A 466 -19.06 -13.53 2.90
CA ASP A 466 -18.71 -13.71 1.48
C ASP A 466 -17.40 -13.01 1.12
N PHE A 467 -16.28 -13.71 1.35
CA PHE A 467 -14.95 -13.13 1.19
C PHE A 467 -14.63 -12.76 -0.27
N PHE A 468 -14.92 -13.64 -1.24
CA PHE A 468 -14.60 -13.38 -2.65
C PHE A 468 -15.45 -12.26 -3.23
N LEU A 469 -16.73 -12.16 -2.87
CA LEU A 469 -17.55 -11.03 -3.28
C LEU A 469 -17.01 -9.73 -2.66
N ASN A 470 -16.61 -9.77 -1.39
CA ASN A 470 -16.00 -8.62 -0.73
C ASN A 470 -14.71 -8.19 -1.42
N ILE A 471 -13.84 -9.12 -1.83
CA ILE A 471 -12.63 -8.78 -2.62
C ILE A 471 -13.02 -7.99 -3.88
N LEU A 472 -13.98 -8.47 -4.66
CA LEU A 472 -14.43 -7.79 -5.89
C LEU A 472 -15.00 -6.40 -5.59
N LEU A 473 -15.81 -6.27 -4.55
CA LEU A 473 -16.40 -4.99 -4.14
C LEU A 473 -15.33 -4.00 -3.67
N VAL A 474 -14.32 -4.46 -2.93
CA VAL A 474 -13.18 -3.64 -2.50
C VAL A 474 -12.36 -3.18 -3.70
N ARG A 475 -12.05 -4.08 -4.64
CA ARG A 475 -11.30 -3.74 -5.86
C ARG A 475 -12.07 -2.74 -6.73
N GLN A 476 -13.37 -2.97 -6.92
CA GLN A 476 -14.24 -2.05 -7.64
C GLN A 476 -14.29 -0.69 -6.98
N TRP A 477 -14.46 -0.66 -5.66
CA TRP A 477 -14.46 0.57 -4.89
C TRP A 477 -13.13 1.30 -5.05
N ARG A 478 -11.98 0.63 -4.88
CA ARG A 478 -10.65 1.23 -5.05
C ARG A 478 -10.48 1.87 -6.42
N LEU A 479 -10.75 1.10 -7.48
CA LEU A 479 -10.68 1.61 -8.85
C LEU A 479 -11.65 2.78 -9.04
N THR A 480 -12.86 2.70 -8.48
CA THR A 480 -13.87 3.78 -8.57
C THR A 480 -13.47 5.02 -7.76
N THR A 481 -12.82 4.87 -6.60
CA THR A 481 -12.29 6.00 -5.83
C THR A 481 -11.17 6.68 -6.58
N ASP A 482 -10.31 5.91 -7.26
CA ASP A 482 -9.25 6.45 -8.11
C ASP A 482 -9.83 7.20 -9.33
N ARG A 483 -11.06 6.84 -9.78
CA ARG A 483 -11.80 7.53 -10.86
C ARG A 483 -12.35 8.89 -10.44
N TYR A 484 -12.97 8.98 -9.26
CA TYR A 484 -13.64 10.20 -8.79
C TYR A 484 -12.71 11.16 -8.06
N ARG A 485 -11.45 10.77 -7.81
CA ARG A 485 -10.43 11.70 -7.36
C ARG A 485 -10.20 12.73 -8.48
N PRO A 486 -10.34 14.04 -8.17
CA PRO A 486 -10.07 15.05 -9.18
C PRO A 486 -8.63 14.87 -9.68
N PRO A 487 -8.35 15.03 -10.98
CA PRO A 487 -6.99 14.94 -11.55
C PRO A 487 -6.06 16.07 -11.07
N ARG A 488 -6.43 16.80 -10.00
CA ARG A 488 -5.50 17.63 -9.24
C ARG A 488 -4.44 16.68 -8.74
N GLY A 489 -3.21 16.79 -9.26
CA GLY A 489 -2.10 15.81 -9.19
C GLY A 489 -1.59 15.39 -7.80
N ILE A 490 -2.42 15.51 -6.76
CA ILE A 490 -2.16 15.39 -5.34
C ILE A 490 -2.55 14.00 -4.80
N ALA A 491 -3.66 13.40 -5.26
CA ALA A 491 -4.29 12.27 -4.56
C ALA A 491 -3.93 10.87 -5.09
N ASP A 492 -3.42 10.75 -6.33
CA ASP A 492 -3.36 9.45 -7.03
C ASP A 492 -2.00 8.74 -6.92
N VAL A 493 -0.92 9.50 -6.69
CA VAL A 493 0.45 8.96 -6.52
C VAL A 493 0.57 8.18 -5.22
N GLN A 494 -0.36 8.39 -4.30
CA GLN A 494 -0.20 7.95 -2.93
C GLN A 494 -0.53 6.46 -2.77
N LEU A 495 -1.48 5.88 -3.52
CA LEU A 495 -1.97 4.54 -3.20
C LEU A 495 -1.04 3.38 -3.53
N HIS A 496 -0.06 3.55 -4.42
CA HIS A 496 0.88 2.47 -4.77
C HIS A 496 2.06 2.36 -3.79
N PHE A 497 2.53 3.47 -3.22
CA PHE A 497 3.71 3.50 -2.34
C PHE A 497 3.36 3.21 -0.86
N MET A 498 2.09 3.31 -0.47
CA MET A 498 1.72 3.18 0.94
C MET A 498 1.69 1.75 1.49
N ARG A 499 1.81 0.70 0.63
CA ARG A 499 1.84 -0.72 1.09
C ARG A 499 2.99 -1.06 2.02
N TYR A 500 4.06 -0.25 1.98
CA TYR A 500 5.24 -0.42 2.82
C TYR A 500 5.54 0.80 3.69
N GLY A 501 4.61 1.76 3.80
CA GLY A 501 4.90 3.06 4.42
C GLY A 501 5.90 3.91 3.63
N SER A 502 6.08 3.62 2.33
CA SER A 502 6.98 4.39 1.47
C SER A 502 6.34 5.70 1.01
N LEU A 503 7.17 6.74 0.89
CA LEU A 503 6.75 8.06 0.45
C LEU A 503 6.50 8.03 -1.07
N GLY A 504 5.38 8.61 -1.51
CA GLY A 504 5.06 8.74 -2.94
C GLY A 504 5.60 10.06 -3.50
N VAL A 505 6.14 10.06 -4.72
CA VAL A 505 6.79 11.25 -5.29
C VAL A 505 6.42 11.45 -6.76
N THR A 506 6.14 12.70 -7.12
CA THR A 506 6.02 13.18 -8.51
C THR A 506 6.92 14.39 -8.74
N ALA A 507 6.85 14.95 -9.95
CA ALA A 507 7.47 16.23 -10.27
C ALA A 507 6.99 17.39 -9.37
N ASP A 508 5.76 17.35 -8.87
CA ASP A 508 5.11 18.49 -8.20
C ASP A 508 4.76 18.22 -6.73
N TYR A 509 4.72 16.96 -6.30
CA TYR A 509 4.27 16.58 -4.96
C TYR A 509 5.11 15.46 -4.33
N LEU A 510 5.29 15.53 -3.02
CA LEU A 510 5.79 14.45 -2.17
C LEU A 510 4.72 14.10 -1.15
N SER A 511 4.35 12.83 -1.03
CA SER A 511 3.29 12.36 -0.14
C SER A 511 3.85 11.61 1.06
N ALA A 512 3.40 11.99 2.25
CA ALA A 512 3.64 11.27 3.49
C ALA A 512 2.39 10.47 3.90
N PRO A 513 2.45 9.13 4.09
CA PRO A 513 1.32 8.36 4.63
C PRO A 513 1.07 8.61 6.12
N THR A 514 -0.13 8.28 6.65
CA THR A 514 -0.42 8.33 8.11
C THR A 514 0.56 7.48 8.90
N ALA A 515 1.06 6.41 8.28
CA ALA A 515 2.10 5.56 8.84
C ALA A 515 3.33 6.36 9.33
N VAL A 516 3.69 7.46 8.65
CA VAL A 516 4.80 8.34 9.06
C VAL A 516 4.58 8.88 10.46
N TYR A 517 3.36 9.27 10.84
CA TYR A 517 3.05 9.79 12.18
C TYR A 517 3.34 8.79 13.28
N ARG A 518 3.12 7.49 13.02
CA ARG A 518 3.47 6.42 13.96
C ARG A 518 4.98 6.20 14.03
N TYR A 519 5.64 6.15 12.87
CA TYR A 519 7.06 5.77 12.77
C TYR A 519 8.02 6.83 13.29
N THR A 520 7.69 8.09 13.05
CA THR A 520 8.56 9.20 13.41
C THR A 520 8.39 9.64 14.86
N MET A 521 7.40 9.06 15.57
CA MET A 521 7.03 9.41 16.95
C MET A 521 7.08 10.92 17.15
N LEU A 522 6.25 11.61 16.36
CA LEU A 522 6.34 13.05 16.18
C LEU A 522 6.12 13.77 17.50
N ASP A 523 7.20 14.32 18.02
CA ASP A 523 7.18 15.22 19.17
C ASP A 523 8.03 16.44 18.86
N ARG A 524 7.47 17.60 19.19
CA ARG A 524 8.18 18.86 19.04
C ARG A 524 9.41 18.90 19.90
N THR A 525 9.51 18.13 20.98
CA THR A 525 10.68 18.04 21.87
C THR A 525 11.64 16.91 21.47
N PHE A 526 11.45 16.25 20.33
CA PHE A 526 12.37 15.19 19.89
C PHE A 526 12.60 15.18 18.38
N ALA A 527 13.16 16.28 17.85
CA ALA A 527 13.40 16.48 16.42
C ALA A 527 14.36 15.47 15.76
N VAL A 528 15.13 14.71 16.55
CA VAL A 528 16.04 13.66 16.07
C VAL A 528 15.29 12.55 15.34
N THR A 529 14.18 12.04 15.89
CA THR A 529 13.45 10.92 15.27
C THR A 529 12.80 11.30 13.93
N PRO A 530 12.07 12.42 13.81
CA PRO A 530 11.53 12.87 12.53
C PRO A 530 12.61 13.03 11.47
N MET A 531 13.78 13.57 11.82
CA MET A 531 14.86 13.76 10.86
C MET A 531 15.56 12.44 10.49
N ALA A 532 15.77 11.54 11.45
CA ALA A 532 16.41 10.24 11.22
C ALA A 532 15.55 9.30 10.37
N VAL A 533 14.23 9.34 10.54
CA VAL A 533 13.30 8.45 9.82
C VAL A 533 12.75 9.16 8.59
N PHE A 534 11.92 10.19 8.78
CA PHE A 534 11.26 10.88 7.67
C PHE A 534 12.23 11.76 6.87
N GLY A 535 13.09 12.52 7.54
CA GLY A 535 14.10 13.36 6.88
C GLY A 535 15.00 12.55 5.94
N PHE A 536 15.52 11.41 6.42
CA PHE A 536 16.32 10.50 5.60
C PHE A 536 15.57 9.96 4.38
N SER A 537 14.37 9.41 4.56
CA SER A 537 13.58 8.85 3.45
C SER A 537 13.18 9.91 2.42
N VAL A 538 12.78 11.11 2.87
CA VAL A 538 12.48 12.23 1.98
C VAL A 538 13.73 12.64 1.22
N ALA A 539 14.87 12.74 1.89
CA ALA A 539 16.11 13.18 1.28
C ALA A 539 16.56 12.23 0.17
N ASP A 540 16.48 10.92 0.39
CA ASP A 540 16.80 9.91 -0.63
C ASP A 540 15.98 10.12 -1.90
N LEU A 541 14.68 10.35 -1.74
CA LEU A 541 13.77 10.60 -2.86
C LEU A 541 14.03 11.94 -3.56
N LEU A 542 14.31 13.00 -2.80
CA LEU A 542 14.66 14.30 -3.38
C LEU A 542 15.95 14.20 -4.21
N TRP A 543 16.96 13.47 -3.73
CA TRP A 543 18.19 13.25 -4.50
C TRP A 543 17.96 12.43 -5.77
N ARG A 544 17.07 11.44 -5.73
CA ARG A 544 16.65 10.69 -6.94
C ARG A 544 15.89 11.58 -7.92
N LEU A 545 15.01 12.45 -7.44
CA LEU A 545 14.32 13.43 -8.30
C LEU A 545 15.30 14.40 -8.97
N LEU A 546 16.26 14.91 -8.20
CA LEU A 546 17.30 15.80 -8.73
C LEU A 546 18.10 15.11 -9.83
N ALA A 547 18.40 13.80 -9.71
CA ALA A 547 19.11 13.06 -10.75
C ALA A 547 18.39 13.09 -12.12
N ASN A 548 17.07 13.21 -12.12
CA ASN A 548 16.23 13.26 -13.32
C ASN A 548 16.08 14.67 -13.92
N LEU A 549 16.67 15.70 -13.33
CA LEU A 549 16.63 17.04 -13.91
C LEU A 549 17.36 17.07 -15.28
N PRO A 550 16.90 17.94 -16.20
CA PRO A 550 17.51 18.12 -17.51
C PRO A 550 18.80 18.95 -17.42
N TRP A 551 19.78 18.50 -16.63
CA TRP A 551 21.05 19.17 -16.33
C TRP A 551 21.79 19.66 -17.58
N THR A 552 22.50 20.78 -17.47
CA THR A 552 23.55 21.10 -18.46
C THR A 552 24.64 20.02 -18.41
N PRO A 553 25.46 19.84 -19.47
CA PRO A 553 26.57 18.88 -19.42
C PRO A 553 27.52 19.11 -18.23
N ALA A 554 27.77 20.38 -17.88
CA ALA A 554 28.60 20.75 -16.74
C ALA A 554 27.92 20.42 -15.40
N GLY A 555 26.62 20.73 -15.26
CA GLY A 555 25.82 20.41 -14.08
C GLY A 555 25.72 18.90 -13.85
N ARG A 556 25.49 18.12 -14.91
CA ARG A 556 25.46 16.65 -14.82
C ARG A 556 26.79 16.10 -14.32
N ALA A 557 27.90 16.55 -14.91
CA ALA A 557 29.23 16.14 -14.47
C ALA A 557 29.55 16.56 -13.03
N ALA A 558 29.04 17.71 -12.56
CA ALA A 558 29.19 18.14 -11.18
C ALA A 558 28.31 17.32 -10.21
N PHE A 559 27.05 17.06 -10.57
CA PHE A 559 26.13 16.22 -9.80
C PHE A 559 26.66 14.79 -9.66
N GLU A 560 27.20 14.20 -10.74
CA GLU A 560 27.84 12.88 -10.70
C GLU A 560 29.08 12.82 -9.78
N ARG A 561 29.81 13.93 -9.63
CA ARG A 561 30.92 14.01 -8.65
C ARG A 561 30.41 13.98 -7.21
N LEU A 562 29.26 14.59 -6.93
CA LEU A 562 28.62 14.51 -5.61
C LEU A 562 28.19 13.08 -5.29
N LEU A 563 27.66 12.36 -6.29
CA LEU A 563 27.28 10.95 -6.13
C LEU A 563 28.50 10.05 -5.89
N SER A 564 29.65 10.35 -6.49
CA SER A 564 30.82 9.48 -6.49
C SER A 564 32.04 10.10 -5.79
N PRO A 565 32.04 10.25 -4.45
CA PRO A 565 33.23 10.71 -3.75
C PRO A 565 34.41 9.73 -3.88
N ASP A 566 34.14 8.46 -4.22
CA ASP A 566 35.18 7.45 -4.44
C ASP A 566 34.98 6.69 -5.76
N LYS A 567 35.81 6.98 -6.77
CA LYS A 567 35.86 6.21 -8.03
C LYS A 567 36.24 4.73 -7.79
N GLN A 568 36.88 4.41 -6.67
CA GLN A 568 37.27 3.05 -6.31
C GLN A 568 36.12 2.17 -5.79
N ALA A 569 35.05 2.77 -5.25
CA ALA A 569 33.86 2.04 -4.79
C ALA A 569 33.07 1.43 -5.96
N ARG A 570 33.01 2.12 -7.11
CA ARG A 570 32.33 1.60 -8.32
C ARG A 570 32.83 0.25 -8.82
N ASN A 571 34.04 -0.17 -8.43
CA ASN A 571 34.64 -1.43 -8.87
C ASN A 571 34.38 -2.62 -7.93
N LYS A 572 33.67 -2.46 -6.80
CA LYS A 572 33.54 -3.51 -5.77
C LYS A 572 32.22 -4.29 -5.77
N GLY A 573 31.26 -3.96 -6.63
CA GLY A 573 30.08 -4.81 -6.88
C GLY A 573 28.82 -4.05 -7.32
N PRO A 574 27.77 -4.76 -7.77
CA PRO A 574 26.52 -4.15 -8.25
C PRO A 574 25.76 -3.38 -7.17
N LEU A 575 25.89 -3.76 -5.88
CA LEU A 575 25.19 -3.11 -4.76
C LEU A 575 25.73 -1.71 -4.43
N GLU A 576 27.03 -1.43 -4.67
CA GLU A 576 27.62 -0.13 -4.30
C GLU A 576 27.13 1.03 -5.19
N GLY A 577 26.65 0.74 -6.41
CA GLY A 577 26.05 1.75 -7.30
C GLY A 577 24.70 2.29 -6.81
N PHE A 578 24.00 1.56 -5.95
CA PHE A 578 22.69 1.97 -5.41
C PHE A 578 22.79 2.84 -4.15
N LEU A 579 23.98 2.96 -3.55
CA LEU A 579 24.18 3.64 -2.26
C LEU A 579 24.48 5.13 -2.35
N HIS A 580 24.59 5.69 -3.55
CA HIS A 580 24.91 7.10 -3.76
C HIS A 580 23.83 8.05 -3.18
N TYR A 581 22.55 7.77 -3.43
CA TYR A 581 21.45 8.58 -2.92
C TYR A 581 21.26 8.43 -1.41
N PRO A 582 21.27 7.21 -0.82
CA PRO A 582 21.23 7.04 0.63
C PRO A 582 22.36 7.78 1.37
N LEU A 583 23.57 7.82 0.81
CA LEU A 583 24.69 8.56 1.42
C LEU A 583 24.45 10.08 1.41
N LEU A 584 23.97 10.65 0.30
CA LEU A 584 23.64 12.08 0.23
C LEU A 584 22.42 12.42 1.09
N ALA A 585 21.45 11.52 1.16
CA ALA A 585 20.28 11.61 2.03
C ALA A 585 20.66 11.70 3.50
N LEU A 586 21.59 10.83 3.92
CA LEU A 586 22.15 10.81 5.27
C LEU A 586 22.82 12.14 5.63
N LYS A 587 23.71 12.63 4.76
CA LYS A 587 24.38 13.93 4.94
C LYS A 587 23.37 15.09 5.03
N SER A 588 22.38 15.09 4.14
CA SER A 588 21.34 16.12 4.08
C SER A 588 20.48 16.13 5.34
N SER A 589 20.14 14.95 5.87
CA SER A 589 19.34 14.81 7.08
C SER A 589 20.10 15.27 8.33
N ILE A 590 21.37 14.90 8.45
CA ILE A 590 22.24 15.39 9.56
C ILE A 590 22.42 16.91 9.47
N HIS A 591 22.62 17.45 8.26
CA HIS A 591 22.75 18.89 8.06
C HIS A 591 21.44 19.63 8.35
N GLY A 592 20.29 19.09 7.94
CA GLY A 592 18.97 19.60 8.30
C GLY A 592 18.73 19.58 9.81
N LEU A 593 19.15 18.50 10.50
CA LEU A 593 19.10 18.43 11.97
C LEU A 593 19.91 19.55 12.62
N ARG A 594 21.10 19.85 12.10
CA ARG A 594 21.95 20.97 12.56
C ARG A 594 21.31 22.33 12.35
N MET A 595 20.69 22.55 11.18
CA MET A 595 20.01 23.80 10.85
C MET A 595 18.83 24.10 11.78
N ARG A 596 18.13 23.09 12.30
CA ARG A 596 17.03 23.28 13.28
C ARG A 596 17.49 23.60 14.71
N GLY A 597 18.77 23.92 14.90
CA GLY A 597 19.28 24.53 16.14
C GLY A 597 19.79 23.53 17.17
N TYR A 598 20.93 22.90 16.89
CA TYR A 598 21.67 21.96 17.77
C TYR A 598 21.83 22.39 19.24
N ALA A 599 21.90 23.70 19.48
CA ALA A 599 22.20 24.27 20.80
C ALA A 599 21.07 24.09 21.82
N HIS A 600 19.81 24.08 21.39
CA HIS A 600 18.68 23.89 22.32
C HIS A 600 18.59 22.44 22.80
N TRP A 601 18.92 21.49 21.91
CA TRP A 601 18.72 20.06 22.10
C TRP A 601 19.76 19.37 22.99
N ASN A 602 21.03 19.78 22.91
CA ASN A 602 22.06 19.24 23.80
C ASN A 602 21.70 19.50 25.28
N ALA A 603 21.00 20.60 25.56
CA ALA A 603 20.51 20.89 26.91
C ALA A 603 19.39 19.92 27.35
N GLU A 604 18.53 19.45 26.43
CA GLU A 604 17.41 18.55 26.75
C GLU A 604 17.86 17.11 27.02
N ILE A 605 18.76 16.56 26.19
CA ILE A 605 19.27 15.18 26.38
C ILE A 605 20.06 15.06 27.68
N HIS A 606 20.83 16.08 28.06
CA HIS A 606 21.57 16.09 29.34
C HIS A 606 20.63 16.08 30.55
N HIS A 607 19.39 16.57 30.43
CA HIS A 607 18.41 16.52 31.50
C HIS A 607 17.77 15.15 31.70
N TRP A 608 17.81 14.27 30.71
CA TRP A 608 17.20 12.93 30.80
C TRP A 608 18.06 11.90 31.56
N GLY A 609 19.17 12.34 32.16
CA GLY A 609 19.87 11.67 33.27
C GLY A 609 20.49 10.29 33.00
N GLN A 610 20.21 9.64 31.86
CA GLN A 610 20.57 8.23 31.62
C GLN A 610 21.07 7.92 30.20
N TRP A 611 20.96 8.84 29.25
CA TRP A 611 21.31 8.56 27.85
C TRP A 611 22.77 8.93 27.57
N ARG A 612 23.61 7.92 27.30
CA ARG A 612 25.04 8.04 27.02
C ARG A 612 25.38 8.51 25.60
N PHE A 613 24.38 8.93 24.82
CA PHE A 613 24.53 9.23 23.40
C PHE A 613 24.46 10.73 23.11
N THR A 614 25.32 11.20 22.21
CA THR A 614 25.14 12.51 21.57
C THR A 614 23.93 12.46 20.61
N ILE A 615 23.41 13.62 20.24
CA ILE A 615 22.35 13.77 19.22
C ILE A 615 22.70 13.02 17.93
N THR A 616 23.94 13.14 17.46
CA THR A 616 24.40 12.45 16.25
C THR A 616 24.42 10.95 16.43
N GLN A 617 24.94 10.45 17.55
CA GLN A 617 24.96 9.02 17.84
C GLN A 617 23.54 8.45 17.92
N LEU A 618 22.61 9.19 18.54
CA LEU A 618 21.22 8.81 18.66
C LEU A 618 20.51 8.82 17.30
N PHE A 619 20.76 9.83 16.46
CA PHE A 619 20.28 9.87 15.07
C PHE A 619 20.67 8.61 14.30
N PHE A 620 21.95 8.21 14.34
CA PHE A 620 22.42 7.01 13.63
C PHE A 620 21.79 5.73 14.17
N ARG A 621 21.68 5.61 15.50
CA ARG A 621 21.04 4.43 16.11
C ARG A 621 19.56 4.34 15.75
N ILE A 622 18.82 5.45 15.77
CA ILE A 622 17.42 5.49 15.37
C ILE A 622 17.29 5.09 13.90
N LEU A 623 18.06 5.71 13.01
CA LEU A 623 18.02 5.39 11.58
C LEU A 623 18.26 3.89 11.32
N VAL A 624 19.30 3.32 11.92
CA VAL A 624 19.61 1.89 11.75
C VAL A 624 18.52 1.01 12.36
N TYR A 625 18.04 1.36 13.55
CA TYR A 625 16.99 0.63 14.23
C TYR A 625 15.69 0.57 13.43
N THR A 626 15.25 1.70 12.88
CA THR A 626 13.95 1.79 12.19
C THR A 626 14.00 1.30 10.75
N THR A 627 15.15 1.37 10.09
CA THR A 627 15.23 1.19 8.62
C THR A 627 15.96 -0.08 8.22
N TYR A 628 16.91 -0.55 9.04
CA TYR A 628 17.87 -1.58 8.63
C TYR A 628 17.88 -2.82 9.51
N CYS A 629 17.31 -2.81 10.71
CA CYS A 629 17.34 -4.01 11.55
C CYS A 629 16.38 -5.10 11.05
N TYR A 630 16.91 -6.07 10.30
CA TYR A 630 16.24 -7.31 9.87
C TYR A 630 16.87 -8.53 10.56
N TYR A 631 16.10 -9.59 10.79
CA TYR A 631 16.62 -10.80 11.48
C TYR A 631 16.07 -12.10 10.92
N ASP A 632 14.84 -12.10 10.40
CA ASP A 632 14.18 -13.33 9.94
C ASP A 632 14.60 -13.75 8.52
N GLN A 633 15.28 -12.87 7.78
CA GLN A 633 15.83 -13.17 6.46
C GLN A 633 17.34 -12.92 6.47
N GLU A 634 18.12 -13.99 6.54
CA GLU A 634 19.59 -13.93 6.60
C GLU A 634 20.18 -13.13 5.43
N GLU A 635 19.57 -13.22 4.25
CA GLU A 635 19.95 -12.47 3.06
C GLU A 635 19.67 -10.96 3.20
N GLU A 636 18.46 -10.56 3.60
CA GLU A 636 18.11 -9.14 3.83
C GLU A 636 18.95 -8.54 4.97
N ALA A 637 19.22 -9.31 6.04
CA ALA A 637 20.06 -8.87 7.14
C ALA A 637 21.53 -8.68 6.71
N ALA A 638 22.05 -9.58 5.84
CA ALA A 638 23.38 -9.44 5.28
C ALA A 638 23.49 -8.21 4.36
N GLU A 639 22.46 -7.98 3.52
CA GLU A 639 22.37 -6.78 2.68
C GLU A 639 22.31 -5.52 3.53
N ALA A 640 21.40 -5.45 4.51
CA ALA A 640 21.26 -4.30 5.40
C ALA A 640 22.53 -4.03 6.20
N ARG A 641 23.21 -5.06 6.71
CA ARG A 641 24.51 -4.94 7.38
C ARG A 641 25.57 -4.38 6.45
N HIS A 642 25.59 -4.81 5.19
CA HIS A 642 26.49 -4.26 4.17
C HIS A 642 26.18 -2.77 3.91
N VAL A 643 24.91 -2.43 3.68
CA VAL A 643 24.46 -1.04 3.46
C VAL A 643 24.87 -0.14 4.64
N VAL A 644 24.58 -0.54 5.87
CA VAL A 644 24.94 0.21 7.09
C VAL A 644 26.45 0.37 7.24
N SER A 645 27.22 -0.69 6.95
CA SER A 645 28.69 -0.64 6.98
C SER A 645 29.25 0.37 5.97
N VAL A 646 28.71 0.41 4.76
CA VAL A 646 29.13 1.38 3.74
C VAL A 646 28.74 2.81 4.13
N LEU A 647 27.49 3.03 4.57
CA LEU A 647 27.01 4.35 4.95
C LEU A 647 27.82 4.95 6.11
N THR A 648 28.08 4.16 7.15
CA THR A 648 28.81 4.64 8.35
C THR A 648 30.29 4.92 8.04
N ARG A 649 30.95 4.07 7.23
CA ARG A 649 32.35 4.28 6.80
C ARG A 649 32.55 5.50 5.91
N LEU A 650 31.54 5.90 5.14
CA LEU A 650 31.61 7.01 4.19
C LEU A 650 31.09 8.34 4.74
N THR A 651 30.56 8.35 5.98
CA THR A 651 29.97 9.55 6.59
C THR A 651 30.87 10.11 7.67
N GLU A 652 31.47 11.28 7.43
CA GLU A 652 32.36 11.94 8.39
C GLU A 652 31.69 12.23 9.73
N ASP A 653 30.42 12.64 9.71
CA ASP A 653 29.62 12.87 10.92
C ASP A 653 29.49 11.61 11.79
N PHE A 654 29.47 10.42 11.19
CA PHE A 654 29.47 9.16 11.94
C PHE A 654 30.82 8.94 12.62
N LEU A 655 31.89 9.06 11.85
CA LEU A 655 33.25 8.82 12.30
C LEU A 655 33.64 9.78 13.44
N GLU A 656 33.24 11.05 13.33
CA GLU A 656 33.40 12.05 14.39
C GLU A 656 32.56 11.68 15.62
N ALA A 657 31.28 11.40 15.44
CA ALA A 657 30.36 11.12 16.54
C ALA A 657 30.74 9.89 17.37
N PHE A 658 31.31 8.86 16.75
CA PHE A 658 31.76 7.63 17.42
C PHE A 658 33.27 7.55 17.63
N GLN A 659 34.01 8.63 17.31
CA GLN A 659 35.47 8.71 17.46
C GLN A 659 36.22 7.57 16.73
N CYS A 660 35.71 7.18 15.56
CA CYS A 660 36.31 6.12 14.76
C CYS A 660 37.60 6.60 14.11
N THR A 661 38.69 5.85 14.28
CA THR A 661 39.96 6.17 13.61
C THR A 661 39.82 5.97 12.11
N ASN A 662 40.03 7.04 11.35
CA ASN A 662 40.03 7.01 9.89
C ASN A 662 41.28 6.26 9.40
N ASN A 663 41.20 4.92 9.26
CA ASN A 663 42.30 4.09 8.73
C ASN A 663 42.56 4.30 7.22
N ARG A 664 42.09 5.40 6.61
CA ARG A 664 42.25 5.71 5.18
C ARG A 664 43.69 6.02 4.76
N THR A 665 44.67 6.02 5.68
CA THR A 665 46.06 6.37 5.39
C THR A 665 46.97 5.18 5.02
N HIS A 666 46.47 3.94 4.94
CA HIS A 666 47.33 2.77 4.69
C HIS A 666 46.85 1.74 3.64
N SER A 667 45.92 2.09 2.74
CA SER A 667 45.52 1.22 1.62
C SER A 667 45.90 1.78 0.26
#